data_AF-A0A935WAQ9-F1
#
_entry.id   AF-A0A935WAQ9-F1
#
_cell.length_a   1.000
_cell.length_b   1.000
_cell.length_c   1.000
_cell.angle_alpha   90.00
_cell.angle_beta   90.00
_cell.angle_gamma   90.00
#
_symmetry.space_group_name_H-M   'P 1'
#
loop_
_entity.id
_entity.type
_entity.pdbx_description
1 polymer ?
#
loop_
_entity_poly.entity_id
_entity_poly.type
_entity_poly.pdbx_seq_one_letter_code
_entity_poly.pdbx_strand_id
1 'polypeptide(L)'
;MNAFLKKFVKVCPKSGKIKKIILPKGYYRLLLPFVGLAALLWIAFRVIPKPSRAAYPCVKAATPFATSFLIWVTGIAASYKAFSKMKYNFANSSYFRSSLFFALGIILSVFTLSHDGTLSFADNAELKQASLEANKPMGTPVGIFPGRVVWVHNPNATNENCDPMNENHSYFNEENFNQEIVDNMLSQSIQSLTETSTDSAAWDAIFKFHNKTRDKGEVGYKSTEKIFLKMNATSGWGGNYNDSDLSKVYKSWWGGTNQYYGLSETSPTMLKAVLRQLVNVVKVPQGNIYIGDPMKIIYKHIYEYLYPEFPNIHYLDHYGHTNLKRELAEKGTVPVIKYSDKGTVLLDGGVGKDPVYEDKLYKIYEDMEYMINLPQMKGHVRAGVTMFAKNHFGSHIRDGANHLHNGLMKPGETGLVSRTGFGLYRIQVDLMGHYILGKKNLVYLMDALWGTDHELNPPAKWQMPPFNSDYTSSLFASLDPVAIESVGYDFIRSEFTKERYPSSYENVVDVIQMEGVCDYLEQAADSANWPEGIKYDPEGDGKHIGSLGVHEHWNNPIDKEYSKNLGIGNGIELIKIEDAASILSAPSSLSAVVINNDEVKLNWNDNSNEEEGFIIERKENVDNAEYIILDTIAANQIAYIDSSSKFVSSYYYRIKAYNNLLSSKYTQPVMVSNIVVVGVNQESLPNYFKLYQNYPNPFNPITNISFNLSENSDVNLSIYDALGRLVKVLVNSKLTSGYYNYEWNGSNYSGDKTGSGIYFYKITVIANNKKISEIKKMLLVK
;
A
#
# COMPACT_ATOMS: atom_id res chain seq x y z
N MET A 1 -59.93 8.51 15.14
CA MET A 1 -59.26 8.58 13.82
C MET A 1 -59.79 7.45 12.94
N ASN A 2 -60.34 7.78 11.77
CA ASN A 2 -61.04 6.85 10.87
C ASN A 2 -60.12 5.70 10.41
N ALA A 3 -60.64 4.50 10.13
CA ALA A 3 -59.84 3.30 9.79
C ALA A 3 -58.91 3.52 8.57
N PHE A 4 -59.32 4.41 7.66
CA PHE A 4 -58.53 4.84 6.51
C PHE A 4 -57.28 5.66 6.89
N LEU A 5 -57.40 6.59 7.85
CA LEU A 5 -56.29 7.45 8.31
C LEU A 5 -55.21 6.67 9.08
N LYS A 6 -55.56 5.55 9.72
CA LYS A 6 -54.59 4.67 10.39
C LYS A 6 -53.62 3.98 9.42
N LYS A 7 -53.94 3.90 8.11
CA LYS A 7 -53.01 3.37 7.09
C LYS A 7 -51.87 4.33 6.76
N PHE A 8 -52.06 5.64 6.97
CA PHE A 8 -51.13 6.67 6.53
C PHE A 8 -50.44 7.41 7.68
N VAL A 9 -50.82 7.15 8.94
CA VAL A 9 -50.30 7.86 10.11
C VAL A 9 -50.11 6.90 11.28
N LYS A 10 -48.87 6.75 11.74
CA LYS A 10 -48.51 6.02 12.96
C LYS A 10 -48.50 7.00 14.13
N VAL A 11 -49.34 6.75 15.13
CA VAL A 11 -49.56 7.64 16.28
C VAL A 11 -49.02 6.96 17.54
N CYS A 12 -48.42 7.72 18.46
CA CYS A 12 -47.99 7.19 19.75
C CYS A 12 -49.22 6.73 20.56
N PRO A 13 -49.25 5.48 21.07
CA PRO A 13 -50.40 4.96 21.83
C PRO A 13 -50.64 5.72 23.14
N LYS A 14 -49.59 6.28 23.74
CA LYS A 14 -49.63 6.90 25.08
C LYS A 14 -49.93 8.40 25.05
N SER A 15 -49.50 9.11 23.99
CA SER A 15 -49.64 10.58 23.89
C SER A 15 -50.57 11.08 22.79
N GLY A 16 -51.05 10.20 21.90
CA GLY A 16 -51.89 10.59 20.76
C GLY A 16 -51.19 11.44 19.70
N LYS A 17 -49.89 11.74 19.84
CA LYS A 17 -49.11 12.53 18.88
C LYS A 17 -48.68 11.69 17.67
N ILE A 18 -48.72 12.31 16.49
CA ILE A 18 -48.30 11.70 15.23
C ILE A 18 -46.78 11.44 15.29
N LYS A 19 -46.38 10.17 15.15
CA LYS A 19 -44.99 9.71 15.22
C LYS A 19 -44.36 9.54 13.83
N LYS A 20 -45.17 9.18 12.83
CA LYS A 20 -44.70 8.92 11.46
C LYS A 20 -45.85 9.02 10.46
N ILE A 21 -45.67 9.70 9.34
CA ILE A 21 -46.59 9.63 8.19
C ILE A 21 -46.06 8.55 7.24
N ILE A 22 -46.90 7.60 6.86
CA ILE A 22 -46.58 6.48 5.97
C ILE A 22 -47.17 6.81 4.61
N LEU A 23 -46.32 7.22 3.68
CA LEU A 23 -46.73 7.55 2.31
C LEU A 23 -46.58 6.30 1.40
N PRO A 24 -47.53 6.03 0.50
CA PRO A 24 -47.50 4.85 -0.37
C PRO A 24 -46.35 4.91 -1.39
N LYS A 25 -45.76 3.77 -1.75
CA LYS A 25 -44.71 3.72 -2.80
C LYS A 25 -45.20 4.39 -4.09
N GLY A 26 -44.44 5.39 -4.57
CA GLY A 26 -44.79 6.17 -5.76
C GLY A 26 -45.54 7.48 -5.51
N TYR A 27 -45.86 7.85 -4.26
CA TYR A 27 -46.55 9.11 -3.94
C TYR A 27 -45.84 10.37 -4.49
N TYR A 28 -44.50 10.32 -4.58
CA TYR A 28 -43.67 11.39 -5.13
C TYR A 28 -43.97 11.69 -6.60
N ARG A 29 -44.48 10.71 -7.36
CA ARG A 29 -44.89 10.89 -8.78
C ARG A 29 -46.09 11.82 -8.92
N LEU A 30 -46.93 11.91 -7.89
CA LEU A 30 -48.03 12.86 -7.83
C LEU A 30 -47.60 14.22 -7.26
N LEU A 31 -46.44 14.31 -6.60
CA LEU A 31 -45.98 15.56 -5.99
C LEU A 31 -45.35 16.53 -6.98
N LEU A 32 -44.64 16.02 -8.00
CA LEU A 32 -43.98 16.85 -9.02
C LEU A 32 -44.90 17.93 -9.63
N PRO A 33 -46.13 17.62 -10.11
CA PRO A 33 -46.99 18.65 -10.69
C PRO A 33 -47.44 19.72 -9.70
N PHE A 34 -47.71 19.35 -8.44
CA PHE A 34 -48.18 20.31 -7.43
C PHE A 34 -47.05 21.16 -6.85
N VAL A 35 -45.93 20.52 -6.48
CA VAL A 35 -44.75 21.19 -5.91
C VAL A 35 -44.06 22.04 -6.98
N GLY A 36 -43.94 21.52 -8.20
CA GLY A 36 -43.35 22.23 -9.33
C GLY A 36 -44.16 23.46 -9.76
N LEU A 37 -45.49 23.34 -9.84
CA LEU A 37 -46.37 24.48 -10.12
C LEU A 37 -46.33 25.51 -8.99
N ALA A 38 -46.37 25.07 -7.73
CA ALA A 38 -46.26 25.98 -6.59
C ALA A 38 -44.91 26.72 -6.58
N ALA A 39 -43.81 26.03 -6.87
CA ALA A 39 -42.48 26.62 -7.01
C ALA A 39 -42.45 27.65 -8.16
N LEU A 40 -43.00 27.31 -9.33
CA LEU A 40 -43.06 28.21 -10.48
C LEU A 40 -43.86 29.48 -10.18
N LEU A 41 -45.04 29.33 -9.57
CA LEU A 41 -45.90 30.45 -9.18
C LEU A 41 -45.24 31.32 -8.11
N TRP A 42 -44.56 30.69 -7.15
CA TRP A 42 -43.85 31.39 -6.09
C TRP A 42 -42.64 32.18 -6.62
N ILE A 43 -41.87 31.61 -7.55
CA ILE A 43 -40.78 32.32 -8.25
C ILE A 43 -41.36 33.48 -9.07
N ALA A 44 -42.41 33.24 -9.86
CA ALA A 44 -43.06 34.29 -10.66
C ALA A 44 -43.53 35.46 -9.77
N PHE A 45 -44.20 35.17 -8.66
CA PHE A 45 -44.69 36.17 -7.72
C PHE A 45 -43.56 36.95 -7.02
N ARG A 46 -42.43 36.30 -6.73
CA ARG A 46 -41.34 36.93 -5.97
C ARG A 46 -40.34 37.66 -6.86
N VAL A 47 -40.02 37.12 -8.03
CA VAL A 47 -38.93 37.58 -8.90
C VAL A 47 -39.41 38.58 -9.95
N ILE A 48 -40.60 38.41 -10.55
CA ILE A 48 -41.10 39.34 -11.57
C ILE A 48 -41.23 40.77 -11.04
N PRO A 49 -41.74 41.02 -9.82
CA PRO A 49 -41.80 42.39 -9.28
C PRO A 49 -40.44 42.98 -8.90
N LYS A 50 -39.42 42.14 -8.66
CA LYS A 50 -38.07 42.59 -8.29
C LYS A 50 -37.01 41.51 -8.67
N PRO A 51 -36.37 41.62 -9.85
CA PRO A 51 -35.48 40.58 -10.37
C PRO A 51 -34.31 40.21 -9.46
N SER A 52 -33.82 41.14 -8.63
CA SER A 52 -32.72 40.90 -7.69
C SER A 52 -33.03 39.81 -6.64
N ARG A 53 -34.30 39.46 -6.43
CA ARG A 53 -34.72 38.39 -5.49
C ARG A 53 -34.40 36.98 -6.00
N ALA A 54 -34.01 36.82 -7.27
CA ALA A 54 -33.55 35.54 -7.82
C ALA A 54 -32.35 34.97 -7.04
N ALA A 55 -31.54 35.82 -6.42
CA ALA A 55 -30.37 35.40 -5.65
C ALA A 55 -30.71 34.83 -4.25
N TYR A 56 -31.95 34.94 -3.77
CA TYR A 56 -32.30 34.53 -2.41
C TYR A 56 -32.25 33.00 -2.24
N PRO A 57 -31.79 32.48 -1.08
CA PRO A 57 -31.64 31.04 -0.85
C PRO A 57 -32.92 30.24 -1.08
N CYS A 58 -34.06 30.78 -0.66
CA CYS A 58 -35.35 30.13 -0.88
C CYS A 58 -35.71 30.07 -2.38
N VAL A 59 -35.39 31.11 -3.18
CA VAL A 59 -35.67 31.15 -4.63
C VAL A 59 -34.76 30.18 -5.37
N LYS A 60 -33.49 30.11 -4.98
CA LYS A 60 -32.55 29.09 -5.46
C LYS A 60 -33.05 27.68 -5.16
N ALA A 61 -33.56 27.42 -3.96
CA ALA A 61 -34.11 26.11 -3.58
C ALA A 61 -35.36 25.71 -4.39
N ALA A 62 -36.21 26.67 -4.79
CA ALA A 62 -37.41 26.38 -5.60
C ALA A 62 -37.12 26.23 -7.10
N THR A 63 -35.99 26.76 -7.58
CA THR A 63 -35.66 26.84 -9.01
C THR A 63 -35.56 25.47 -9.71
N PRO A 64 -34.92 24.44 -9.12
CA PRO A 64 -34.90 23.09 -9.69
C PRO A 64 -36.32 22.53 -9.86
N PHE A 65 -37.18 22.66 -8.86
CA PHE A 65 -38.56 22.14 -8.93
C PHE A 65 -39.40 22.82 -10.02
N ALA A 66 -39.29 24.14 -10.17
CA ALA A 66 -39.98 24.88 -11.22
C ALA A 66 -39.45 24.51 -12.63
N THR A 67 -38.14 24.33 -12.77
CA THR A 67 -37.49 23.96 -14.03
C THR A 67 -37.86 22.54 -14.45
N SER A 68 -37.79 21.58 -13.53
CA SER A 68 -38.21 20.19 -13.77
C SER A 68 -39.69 20.12 -14.16
N PHE A 69 -40.55 20.94 -13.55
CA PHE A 69 -41.96 21.04 -13.92
C PHE A 69 -42.17 21.57 -15.34
N LEU A 70 -41.44 22.62 -15.74
CA LEU A 70 -41.50 23.13 -17.11
C LEU A 70 -41.03 22.11 -18.14
N ILE A 71 -39.93 21.40 -17.85
CA ILE A 71 -39.41 20.32 -18.72
C ILE A 71 -40.45 19.19 -18.83
N TRP A 72 -41.09 18.83 -17.73
CA TRP A 72 -42.12 17.79 -17.71
C TRP A 72 -43.37 18.19 -18.53
N VAL A 73 -43.90 19.39 -18.35
CA VAL A 73 -45.06 19.90 -19.11
C VAL A 73 -44.74 20.04 -20.60
N THR A 74 -43.56 20.58 -20.94
CA THR A 74 -43.13 20.75 -22.34
C THR A 74 -42.91 19.40 -23.01
N GLY A 75 -42.37 18.42 -22.30
CA GLY A 75 -42.24 17.04 -22.78
C GLY A 75 -43.59 16.38 -23.08
N ILE A 76 -44.57 16.50 -22.18
CA ILE A 76 -45.93 15.97 -22.40
C ILE A 76 -46.57 16.63 -23.63
N ALA A 77 -46.48 17.95 -23.74
CA ALA A 77 -47.05 18.69 -24.87
C ALA A 77 -46.38 18.32 -26.21
N ALA A 78 -45.06 18.10 -26.21
CA ALA A 78 -44.31 17.67 -27.38
C ALA A 78 -44.69 16.25 -27.82
N SER A 79 -44.80 15.31 -26.86
CA SER A 79 -45.28 13.95 -27.13
C SER A 79 -46.69 13.95 -27.71
N TYR A 80 -47.61 14.73 -27.12
CA TYR A 80 -48.98 14.86 -27.63
C TYR A 80 -49.02 15.40 -29.07
N LYS A 81 -48.22 16.44 -29.38
CA LYS A 81 -48.14 16.98 -30.75
C LYS A 81 -47.55 15.97 -31.73
N ALA A 82 -46.52 15.21 -31.33
CA ALA A 82 -45.92 14.18 -32.16
C ALA A 82 -46.92 13.07 -32.51
N PHE A 83 -47.65 12.54 -31.52
CA PHE A 83 -48.70 11.54 -31.75
C PHE A 83 -49.88 12.10 -32.56
N SER A 84 -50.26 13.36 -32.33
CA SER A 84 -51.30 14.02 -33.13
C SER A 84 -50.89 14.15 -34.62
N LYS A 85 -49.61 14.47 -34.88
CA LYS A 85 -49.06 14.59 -36.24
C LYS A 85 -48.89 13.23 -36.92
N MET A 86 -48.53 12.19 -36.16
CA MET A 86 -48.55 10.79 -36.62
C MET A 86 -49.95 10.42 -37.14
N LYS A 87 -51.00 10.65 -36.33
CA LYS A 87 -52.39 10.32 -36.72
C LYS A 87 -52.83 11.02 -38.01
N TYR A 88 -52.46 12.30 -38.16
CA TYR A 88 -52.73 13.06 -39.39
C TYR A 88 -51.97 12.52 -40.61
N ASN A 89 -50.68 12.21 -40.47
CA ASN A 89 -49.86 11.71 -41.57
C ASN A 89 -50.24 10.28 -41.98
N PHE A 90 -50.71 9.46 -41.03
CA PHE A 90 -51.26 8.13 -41.28
C PHE A 90 -52.55 8.20 -42.09
N ALA A 91 -53.47 9.12 -41.74
CA ALA A 91 -54.70 9.34 -42.49
C ALA A 91 -54.47 9.83 -43.94
N ASN A 92 -53.32 10.46 -44.22
CA ASN A 92 -52.91 10.93 -45.54
C ASN A 92 -51.93 9.98 -46.25
N SER A 93 -51.89 8.69 -45.88
CA SER A 93 -51.09 7.63 -46.53
C SER A 93 -49.56 7.87 -46.55
N SER A 94 -49.02 8.73 -45.68
CA SER A 94 -47.59 9.01 -45.60
C SER A 94 -46.92 8.17 -44.50
N TYR A 95 -46.81 6.86 -44.74
CA TYR A 95 -46.35 5.87 -43.76
C TYR A 95 -44.94 6.16 -43.19
N PHE A 96 -44.03 6.69 -44.01
CA PHE A 96 -42.69 7.08 -43.56
C PHE A 96 -42.73 8.20 -42.52
N ARG A 97 -43.44 9.29 -42.81
CA ARG A 97 -43.59 10.43 -41.88
C ARG A 97 -44.35 10.01 -40.61
N SER A 98 -45.35 9.13 -40.75
CA SER A 98 -46.06 8.56 -39.60
C SER A 98 -45.11 7.79 -38.67
N SER A 99 -44.27 6.92 -39.24
CA SER A 99 -43.31 6.12 -38.47
C SER A 99 -42.28 6.98 -37.73
N LEU A 100 -41.80 8.07 -38.37
CA LEU A 100 -40.89 9.02 -37.75
C LEU A 100 -41.51 9.73 -36.53
N PHE A 101 -42.75 10.22 -36.66
CA PHE A 101 -43.44 10.90 -35.55
C PHE A 101 -43.86 9.92 -34.44
N PHE A 102 -44.09 8.65 -34.75
CA PHE A 102 -44.32 7.60 -33.77
C PHE A 102 -43.08 7.31 -32.93
N ALA A 103 -41.91 7.12 -33.59
CA ALA A 103 -40.64 6.93 -32.89
C ALA A 103 -40.29 8.14 -32.01
N LEU A 104 -40.47 9.37 -32.53
CA LEU A 104 -40.27 10.60 -31.75
C LEU A 104 -41.21 10.69 -30.54
N GLY A 105 -42.49 10.33 -30.71
CA GLY A 105 -43.46 10.30 -29.61
C GLY A 105 -43.09 9.30 -28.52
N ILE A 106 -42.58 8.12 -28.88
CA ILE A 106 -42.09 7.12 -27.92
C ILE A 106 -40.86 7.64 -27.18
N ILE A 107 -39.85 8.17 -27.88
CA ILE A 107 -38.61 8.68 -27.27
C ILE A 107 -38.93 9.78 -26.24
N LEU A 108 -39.78 10.75 -26.61
CA LEU A 108 -40.19 11.83 -25.71
C LEU A 108 -41.04 11.33 -24.53
N SER A 109 -41.87 10.30 -24.73
CA SER A 109 -42.66 9.69 -23.66
C SER A 109 -41.79 8.89 -22.69
N VAL A 110 -40.80 8.14 -23.18
CA VAL A 110 -39.83 7.45 -22.33
C VAL A 110 -39.01 8.47 -21.55
N PHE A 111 -38.52 9.53 -22.18
CA PHE A 111 -37.74 10.58 -21.51
C PHE A 111 -38.53 11.31 -20.41
N THR A 112 -39.85 11.46 -20.58
CA THR A 112 -40.72 12.10 -19.57
C THR A 112 -41.16 11.16 -18.44
N LEU A 113 -41.18 9.84 -18.68
CA LEU A 113 -41.60 8.82 -17.72
C LEU A 113 -40.45 8.15 -16.98
N SER A 114 -39.23 8.20 -17.55
CA SER A 114 -38.01 7.76 -16.90
C SER A 114 -37.60 8.78 -15.84
N HIS A 115 -37.83 8.45 -14.58
CA HIS A 115 -37.34 9.19 -13.42
C HIS A 115 -36.52 8.22 -12.59
N ASP A 116 -35.21 8.42 -12.53
CA ASP A 116 -34.38 7.73 -11.55
C ASP A 116 -34.63 8.35 -10.16
N GLY A 117 -34.86 7.49 -9.18
CA GLY A 117 -35.14 7.87 -7.80
C GLY A 117 -33.91 8.28 -7.00
N THR A 118 -32.83 8.70 -7.65
CA THR A 118 -31.63 9.19 -6.98
C THR A 118 -31.92 10.55 -6.37
N LEU A 119 -31.77 10.64 -5.05
CA LEU A 119 -31.82 11.90 -4.32
C LEU A 119 -30.64 12.76 -4.79
N SER A 120 -30.91 13.74 -5.67
CA SER A 120 -29.99 14.83 -5.96
C SER A 120 -29.94 15.74 -4.73
N PHE A 121 -28.98 15.51 -3.84
CA PHE A 121 -28.58 16.55 -2.89
C PHE A 121 -27.92 17.67 -3.69
N ALA A 122 -28.25 18.92 -3.37
CA ALA A 122 -27.51 20.04 -3.92
C ALA A 122 -26.10 20.01 -3.32
N ASP A 123 -25.09 19.73 -4.15
CA ASP A 123 -23.69 20.02 -3.83
C ASP A 123 -23.57 21.51 -3.51
N ASN A 124 -23.64 21.83 -2.22
CA ASN A 124 -23.37 23.16 -1.69
C ASN A 124 -22.64 22.99 -0.36
N ALA A 125 -21.44 22.45 -0.44
CA ALA A 125 -20.34 22.89 0.40
C ALA A 125 -19.22 23.22 -0.58
N GLU A 126 -18.66 24.43 -0.51
CA GLU A 126 -17.35 24.68 -1.09
C GLU A 126 -16.39 23.76 -0.32
N LEU A 127 -16.13 22.57 -0.87
CA LEU A 127 -15.20 21.62 -0.26
C LEU A 127 -13.84 22.30 -0.15
N LYS A 128 -13.16 22.14 0.99
CA LYS A 128 -11.82 22.69 1.15
C LYS A 128 -10.89 22.04 0.11
N GLN A 129 -9.94 22.82 -0.38
CA GLN A 129 -8.90 22.29 -1.26
C GLN A 129 -7.82 21.61 -0.40
N ALA A 130 -7.40 20.42 -0.83
CA ALA A 130 -6.32 19.67 -0.20
C ALA A 130 -5.03 20.48 -0.11
N SER A 131 -4.31 20.40 1.01
CA SER A 131 -2.92 20.87 1.08
C SER A 131 -1.97 19.71 0.79
N LEU A 132 -1.94 19.25 -0.47
CA LEU A 132 -0.95 18.26 -0.93
C LEU A 132 0.43 18.87 -1.23
N GLU A 133 0.62 20.14 -0.85
CA GLU A 133 1.88 20.84 -1.04
C GLU A 133 2.96 20.23 -0.13
N ALA A 134 4.11 19.96 -0.73
CA ALA A 134 5.27 19.48 0.01
C ALA A 134 5.75 20.51 1.04
N ASN A 135 6.21 20.01 2.18
CA ASN A 135 6.90 20.76 3.23
C ASN A 135 6.11 21.94 3.81
N LYS A 136 4.79 21.78 3.96
CA LYS A 136 3.87 22.73 4.60
C LYS A 136 3.36 22.16 5.94
N PRO A 137 4.16 22.23 7.02
CA PRO A 137 3.75 21.71 8.32
C PRO A 137 2.54 22.45 8.88
N MET A 138 1.58 21.67 9.37
CA MET A 138 0.42 22.13 10.14
C MET A 138 0.25 21.33 11.42
N GLY A 139 -0.31 21.95 12.45
CA GLY A 139 -0.41 21.38 13.79
C GLY A 139 0.86 21.56 14.63
N THR A 140 0.90 20.90 15.78
CA THR A 140 1.98 20.99 16.76
C THR A 140 2.67 19.64 16.88
N PRO A 141 3.97 19.52 16.54
CA PRO A 141 4.68 18.26 16.66
C PRO A 141 4.75 17.81 18.13
N VAL A 142 4.64 16.50 18.37
CA VAL A 142 4.73 15.91 19.72
C VAL A 142 5.78 14.78 19.77
N GLY A 143 6.15 14.34 20.97
CA GLY A 143 7.16 13.30 21.20
C GLY A 143 8.37 13.79 22.00
N ILE A 144 9.28 12.88 22.36
CA ILE A 144 10.57 13.20 23.00
C ILE A 144 11.38 14.13 22.09
N PHE A 145 11.44 13.76 20.81
CA PHE A 145 11.86 14.63 19.72
C PHE A 145 10.60 14.97 18.90
N PRO A 146 10.07 16.19 19.03
CA PRO A 146 8.81 16.56 18.40
C PRO A 146 8.81 16.27 16.89
N GLY A 147 7.76 15.58 16.42
CA GLY A 147 7.53 15.28 14.99
C GLY A 147 8.43 14.19 14.42
N ARG A 148 9.22 13.50 15.24
CA ARG A 148 10.13 12.46 14.79
C ARG A 148 9.39 11.17 14.42
N VAL A 149 9.67 10.68 13.21
CA VAL A 149 9.30 9.34 12.75
C VAL A 149 10.59 8.61 12.39
N VAL A 150 10.80 7.44 12.97
CA VAL A 150 11.90 6.55 12.61
C VAL A 150 11.38 5.53 11.60
N TRP A 151 12.10 5.36 10.49
CA TRP A 151 11.87 4.32 9.50
C TRP A 151 13.12 3.46 9.40
N VAL A 152 12.97 2.18 9.74
CA VAL A 152 14.02 1.18 9.60
C VAL A 152 13.69 0.27 8.43
N HIS A 153 14.61 0.13 7.49
CA HIS A 153 14.49 -0.74 6.33
C HIS A 153 15.69 -1.70 6.28
N ASN A 154 15.40 -2.99 6.23
CA ASN A 154 16.43 -4.02 6.04
C ASN A 154 15.87 -5.11 5.11
N PRO A 155 16.34 -5.22 3.84
CA PRO A 155 15.77 -6.13 2.85
C PRO A 155 15.89 -7.61 3.25
N ASN A 156 16.80 -7.96 4.16
CA ASN A 156 16.95 -9.33 4.65
C ASN A 156 15.92 -9.72 5.72
N ALA A 157 15.07 -8.79 6.16
CA ALA A 157 14.01 -9.09 7.12
C ALA A 157 12.91 -9.97 6.53
N THR A 158 12.72 -9.93 5.21
CA THR A 158 11.76 -10.74 4.46
C THR A 158 12.43 -11.46 3.30
N ASN A 159 11.81 -12.53 2.81
CA ASN A 159 12.28 -13.30 1.66
C ASN A 159 11.61 -12.80 0.38
N GLU A 160 12.41 -12.37 -0.58
CA GLU A 160 11.95 -11.87 -1.88
C GLU A 160 11.22 -12.96 -2.71
N ASN A 161 11.43 -14.23 -2.39
CA ASN A 161 10.84 -15.39 -3.08
C ASN A 161 9.57 -15.92 -2.38
N CYS A 162 9.06 -15.23 -1.35
CA CYS A 162 7.81 -15.58 -0.69
C CYS A 162 6.67 -15.73 -1.71
N ASP A 163 5.86 -16.78 -1.56
CA ASP A 163 4.61 -16.98 -2.30
C ASP A 163 3.42 -16.80 -1.33
N PRO A 164 2.96 -15.56 -1.11
CA PRO A 164 1.93 -15.30 -0.12
C PRO A 164 0.60 -16.03 -0.41
N MET A 165 0.38 -16.49 -1.63
CA MET A 165 -0.85 -17.19 -2.05
C MET A 165 -0.81 -18.70 -1.75
N ASN A 166 0.36 -19.22 -1.42
CA ASN A 166 0.59 -20.62 -1.09
C ASN A 166 0.55 -20.81 0.43
N GLU A 167 -0.26 -21.77 0.90
CA GLU A 167 -0.46 -22.00 2.33
C GLU A 167 0.75 -22.56 3.07
N ASN A 168 1.68 -23.16 2.34
CA ASN A 168 2.90 -23.72 2.91
C ASN A 168 4.11 -22.81 2.74
N HIS A 169 3.98 -21.70 2.00
CA HIS A 169 5.08 -20.79 1.66
C HIS A 169 4.66 -19.31 1.77
N SER A 170 3.69 -19.02 2.62
CA SER A 170 3.17 -17.67 2.82
C SER A 170 4.10 -16.84 3.72
N TYR A 171 3.81 -15.56 3.83
CA TYR A 171 4.69 -14.58 4.51
C TYR A 171 4.91 -14.87 6.01
N PHE A 172 4.04 -15.67 6.63
CA PHE A 172 4.12 -16.05 8.04
C PHE A 172 4.82 -17.41 8.25
N ASN A 173 5.30 -18.06 7.19
CA ASN A 173 6.12 -19.26 7.28
C ASN A 173 7.58 -18.87 7.58
N GLU A 174 8.28 -19.65 8.41
CA GLU A 174 9.60 -19.31 8.96
C GLU A 174 10.69 -19.11 7.89
N GLU A 175 10.56 -19.74 6.71
CA GLU A 175 11.49 -19.53 5.60
C GLU A 175 11.38 -18.15 4.95
N ASN A 176 10.33 -17.37 5.25
CA ASN A 176 10.03 -16.13 4.56
C ASN A 176 10.41 -14.87 5.35
N PHE A 177 10.95 -15.01 6.55
CA PHE A 177 11.37 -13.87 7.37
C PHE A 177 12.62 -14.21 8.19
N ASN A 178 13.30 -13.17 8.69
CA ASN A 178 14.38 -13.33 9.66
C ASN A 178 14.02 -12.63 10.98
N GLN A 179 13.72 -13.41 12.02
CA GLN A 179 13.30 -12.86 13.31
C GLN A 179 14.39 -12.04 14.00
N GLU A 180 15.66 -12.44 13.91
CA GLU A 180 16.77 -11.73 14.55
C GLU A 180 16.94 -10.33 13.94
N ILE A 181 16.80 -10.24 12.62
CA ILE A 181 16.82 -8.95 11.91
C ILE A 181 15.63 -8.10 12.35
N VAL A 182 14.42 -8.65 12.42
CA VAL A 182 13.24 -7.89 12.89
C VAL A 182 13.41 -7.43 14.35
N ASP A 183 14.01 -8.24 15.22
CA ASP A 183 14.34 -7.85 16.60
C ASP A 183 15.32 -6.66 16.62
N ASN A 184 16.39 -6.72 15.81
CA ASN A 184 17.36 -5.62 15.69
C ASN A 184 16.72 -4.35 15.11
N MET A 185 15.87 -4.48 14.08
CA MET A 185 15.16 -3.34 13.50
C MET A 185 14.27 -2.65 14.55
N LEU A 186 13.61 -3.40 15.43
CA LEU A 186 12.82 -2.83 16.52
C LEU A 186 13.71 -2.13 17.55
N SER A 187 14.85 -2.73 17.93
CA SER A 187 15.84 -2.10 18.83
C SER A 187 16.37 -0.78 18.26
N GLN A 188 16.78 -0.76 16.99
CA GLN A 188 17.19 0.46 16.27
C GLN A 188 16.07 1.51 16.26
N SER A 189 14.84 1.08 15.99
CA SER A 189 13.67 1.97 15.96
C SER A 189 13.49 2.72 17.28
N ILE A 190 13.47 2.01 18.42
CA ILE A 190 13.23 2.63 19.73
C ILE A 190 14.44 3.42 20.23
N GLN A 191 15.66 2.97 19.95
CA GLN A 191 16.89 3.67 20.32
C GLN A 191 17.01 5.00 19.58
N SER A 192 16.77 5.02 18.27
CA SER A 192 16.78 6.27 17.48
C SER A 192 15.60 7.19 17.76
N LEU A 193 14.44 6.63 18.13
CA LEU A 193 13.28 7.41 18.56
C LEU A 193 13.58 8.21 19.85
N THR A 194 14.51 7.72 20.66
CA THR A 194 14.83 8.25 22.00
C THR A 194 16.24 8.81 22.15
N GLU A 195 17.10 8.69 21.12
CA GLU A 195 18.54 8.98 21.16
C GLU A 195 19.27 8.31 22.34
N THR A 196 18.92 7.06 22.60
CA THR A 196 19.56 6.25 23.64
C THR A 196 20.39 5.13 23.01
N SER A 197 21.36 4.61 23.76
CA SER A 197 22.29 3.57 23.26
C SER A 197 21.91 2.14 23.67
N THR A 198 20.78 1.96 24.38
CA THR A 198 20.32 0.64 24.84
C THR A 198 18.80 0.59 24.85
N ASP A 199 18.23 -0.59 24.59
CA ASP A 199 16.78 -0.80 24.58
C ASP A 199 16.12 -0.47 25.94
N SER A 200 16.79 -0.80 27.04
CA SER A 200 16.26 -0.52 28.38
C SER A 200 16.14 0.99 28.65
N ALA A 201 17.12 1.78 28.21
CA ALA A 201 17.08 3.23 28.32
C ALA A 201 16.01 3.83 27.38
N ALA A 202 15.86 3.28 26.17
CA ALA A 202 14.82 3.69 25.22
C ALA A 202 13.42 3.52 25.82
N TRP A 203 13.12 2.32 26.34
CA TRP A 203 11.81 2.05 26.94
C TRP A 203 11.54 2.92 28.18
N ASP A 204 12.52 3.08 29.07
CA ASP A 204 12.35 3.96 30.25
C ASP A 204 12.04 5.40 29.84
N ALA A 205 12.71 5.92 28.80
CA ALA A 205 12.42 7.24 28.24
C ALA A 205 11.00 7.34 27.66
N ILE A 206 10.56 6.33 26.90
CA ILE A 206 9.18 6.26 26.35
C ILE A 206 8.15 6.27 27.47
N PHE A 207 8.29 5.43 28.49
CA PHE A 207 7.35 5.37 29.62
C PHE A 207 7.34 6.67 30.41
N LYS A 208 8.51 7.24 30.74
CA LYS A 208 8.62 8.51 31.47
C LYS A 208 7.99 9.66 30.70
N PHE A 209 8.25 9.75 29.40
CA PHE A 209 7.62 10.74 28.53
C PHE A 209 6.10 10.57 28.54
N HIS A 210 5.60 9.36 28.29
CA HIS A 210 4.17 9.06 28.24
C HIS A 210 3.45 9.34 29.55
N ASN A 211 4.04 8.96 30.68
CA ASN A 211 3.45 9.22 32.00
C ASN A 211 3.48 10.72 32.34
N LYS A 212 4.53 11.44 31.95
CA LYS A 212 4.60 12.89 32.11
C LYS A 212 3.52 13.62 31.31
N THR A 213 3.25 13.23 30.06
CA THR A 213 2.20 13.84 29.23
C THR A 213 0.77 13.50 29.67
N ARG A 214 0.61 12.57 30.61
CA ARG A 214 -0.66 12.15 31.21
C ARG A 214 -0.79 12.55 32.69
N ASP A 215 -0.01 13.54 33.13
CA ASP A 215 -0.01 14.05 34.50
C ASP A 215 0.28 12.98 35.58
N LYS A 216 1.00 11.90 35.22
CA LYS A 216 1.44 10.84 36.14
C LYS A 216 2.88 11.01 36.63
N GLY A 217 3.54 12.08 36.21
CA GLY A 217 4.95 12.36 36.52
C GLY A 217 5.93 11.59 35.65
N GLU A 218 7.22 11.83 35.88
CA GLU A 218 8.31 11.25 35.09
C GLU A 218 8.74 9.88 35.65
N VAL A 219 7.83 8.91 35.54
CA VAL A 219 8.00 7.55 36.08
C VAL A 219 7.96 6.50 34.98
N GLY A 220 8.80 5.47 35.12
CA GLY A 220 8.81 4.31 34.24
C GLY A 220 7.63 3.35 34.49
N TYR A 221 7.64 2.21 33.81
CA TYR A 221 6.66 1.13 33.96
C TYR A 221 6.59 0.59 35.41
N LYS A 222 5.38 0.27 35.88
CA LYS A 222 5.17 -0.45 37.15
C LYS A 222 4.65 -1.86 36.87
N SER A 223 5.19 -2.86 37.56
CA SER A 223 4.86 -4.29 37.36
C SER A 223 3.41 -4.68 37.64
N THR A 224 2.55 -3.78 38.11
CA THR A 224 1.11 -3.99 38.30
C THR A 224 0.28 -3.48 37.11
N GLU A 225 0.89 -2.74 36.18
CA GLU A 225 0.20 -2.09 35.06
C GLU A 225 0.08 -3.06 33.88
N LYS A 226 -1.10 -3.06 33.26
CA LYS A 226 -1.42 -3.92 32.11
C LYS A 226 -1.08 -3.24 30.80
N ILE A 227 -0.53 -4.02 29.86
CA ILE A 227 -0.21 -3.58 28.49
C ILE A 227 -1.05 -4.36 27.50
N PHE A 228 -1.71 -3.65 26.58
CA PHE A 228 -2.48 -4.26 25.50
C PHE A 228 -1.85 -4.00 24.12
N LEU A 229 -1.53 -5.07 23.40
CA LEU A 229 -1.04 -5.04 22.02
C LEU A 229 -2.22 -5.15 21.05
N LYS A 230 -2.61 -4.03 20.43
CA LYS A 230 -3.70 -3.98 19.45
C LYS A 230 -3.16 -4.30 18.06
N MET A 231 -3.24 -5.56 17.66
CA MET A 231 -2.90 -5.99 16.29
C MET A 231 -3.96 -5.53 15.28
N ASN A 232 -3.62 -5.53 13.99
CA ASN A 232 -4.55 -5.44 12.88
C ASN A 232 -4.91 -6.84 12.37
N ALA A 233 -6.20 -7.16 12.35
CA ALA A 233 -6.73 -8.42 11.84
C ALA A 233 -8.00 -8.17 11.00
N THR A 234 -7.90 -7.30 9.99
CA THR A 234 -9.03 -6.82 9.18
C THR A 234 -9.88 -7.98 8.62
N SER A 235 -9.23 -9.06 8.19
CA SER A 235 -9.83 -10.27 7.62
C SER A 235 -10.49 -11.24 8.63
N GLY A 236 -10.35 -11.04 9.93
CA GLY A 236 -10.76 -11.98 10.98
C GLY A 236 -12.28 -12.11 11.24
N TRP A 237 -13.17 -11.76 10.29
CA TRP A 237 -14.64 -11.81 10.46
C TRP A 237 -15.35 -12.95 9.70
N GLY A 238 -14.62 -14.00 9.36
CA GLY A 238 -15.16 -15.12 8.59
C GLY A 238 -14.13 -15.84 7.73
N GLY A 239 -12.87 -15.36 7.74
CA GLY A 239 -11.69 -16.08 7.27
C GLY A 239 -11.64 -16.30 5.76
N ASN A 240 -10.54 -15.87 5.14
CA ASN A 240 -10.11 -16.49 3.89
C ASN A 240 -9.55 -17.90 4.12
N TYR A 241 -9.28 -18.21 5.38
CA TYR A 241 -8.85 -19.50 5.88
C TYR A 241 -9.37 -19.73 7.30
N ASN A 242 -9.47 -21.00 7.67
CA ASN A 242 -9.93 -21.49 8.97
C ASN A 242 -8.95 -21.04 10.07
N ASP A 243 -9.50 -20.59 11.19
CA ASP A 243 -8.74 -19.98 12.27
C ASP A 243 -7.98 -20.99 13.15
N SER A 244 -8.33 -22.27 13.05
CA SER A 244 -7.76 -23.37 13.82
C SER A 244 -6.75 -24.22 13.04
N ASP A 245 -6.94 -24.40 11.73
CA ASP A 245 -6.07 -25.24 10.89
C ASP A 245 -5.48 -24.54 9.66
N LEU A 246 -5.85 -23.28 9.40
CA LEU A 246 -5.43 -22.46 8.25
C LEU A 246 -5.88 -22.99 6.88
N SER A 247 -6.79 -23.97 6.80
CA SER A 247 -7.35 -24.44 5.53
C SER A 247 -8.17 -23.35 4.82
N LYS A 248 -8.05 -23.26 3.49
CA LYS A 248 -8.78 -22.25 2.68
C LYS A 248 -10.29 -22.34 2.86
N VAL A 249 -10.94 -21.18 3.06
CA VAL A 249 -12.40 -21.04 3.14
C VAL A 249 -12.91 -20.45 1.84
N TYR A 250 -13.50 -21.27 0.99
CA TYR A 250 -13.91 -20.89 -0.37
C TYR A 250 -15.20 -20.04 -0.46
N LYS A 251 -15.94 -19.88 0.65
CA LYS A 251 -17.12 -19.01 0.74
C LYS A 251 -16.82 -17.87 1.69
N SER A 252 -16.63 -16.66 1.16
CA SER A 252 -16.56 -15.48 2.02
C SER A 252 -17.93 -15.18 2.62
N TRP A 253 -17.96 -14.67 3.86
CA TRP A 253 -19.18 -14.16 4.50
C TRP A 253 -19.86 -13.04 3.68
N TRP A 254 -19.09 -12.33 2.85
CA TRP A 254 -19.56 -11.24 1.98
C TRP A 254 -20.15 -11.72 0.64
N GLY A 255 -20.31 -13.03 0.43
CA GLY A 255 -21.02 -13.60 -0.71
C GLY A 255 -20.18 -13.80 -1.99
N GLY A 256 -18.85 -13.59 -1.93
CA GLY A 256 -17.90 -13.91 -3.01
C GLY A 256 -17.14 -15.22 -2.78
N THR A 257 -16.68 -15.87 -3.86
CA THR A 257 -15.68 -16.93 -3.77
C THR A 257 -14.36 -16.32 -3.33
N ASN A 258 -13.78 -16.88 -2.26
CA ASN A 258 -12.53 -16.36 -1.72
C ASN A 258 -11.36 -16.85 -2.55
N GLN A 259 -10.61 -15.94 -3.17
CA GLN A 259 -9.50 -16.30 -4.06
C GLN A 259 -8.12 -16.11 -3.42
N TYR A 260 -8.01 -15.32 -2.33
CA TYR A 260 -6.72 -14.88 -1.79
C TYR A 260 -6.40 -15.53 -0.44
N TYR A 261 -5.24 -16.19 -0.37
CA TYR A 261 -4.63 -16.71 0.85
C TYR A 261 -3.52 -15.75 1.33
N GLY A 262 -3.07 -15.89 2.58
CA GLY A 262 -1.90 -15.13 3.07
C GLY A 262 -2.11 -13.62 3.07
N LEU A 263 -3.26 -13.19 3.56
CA LEU A 263 -3.59 -11.77 3.66
C LEU A 263 -2.62 -11.02 4.56
N SER A 264 -2.21 -9.85 4.12
CA SER A 264 -1.32 -8.98 4.88
C SER A 264 -2.04 -8.40 6.11
N GLU A 265 -1.64 -8.86 7.29
CA GLU A 265 -2.09 -8.41 8.61
C GLU A 265 -0.83 -8.16 9.47
N THR A 266 -0.99 -7.78 10.74
CA THR A 266 0.18 -7.64 11.62
C THR A 266 0.96 -8.95 11.67
N SER A 267 2.24 -8.90 11.31
CA SER A 267 3.09 -10.07 11.19
C SER A 267 3.37 -10.71 12.57
N PRO A 268 3.46 -12.05 12.64
CA PRO A 268 3.87 -12.74 13.86
C PRO A 268 5.26 -12.29 14.35
N THR A 269 6.15 -11.92 13.43
CA THR A 269 7.52 -11.49 13.73
C THR A 269 7.57 -10.15 14.45
N MET A 270 6.79 -9.17 14.00
CA MET A 270 6.64 -7.88 14.68
C MET A 270 6.07 -8.06 16.09
N LEU A 271 5.03 -8.89 16.24
CA LEU A 271 4.44 -9.20 17.55
C LEU A 271 5.47 -9.84 18.49
N LYS A 272 6.26 -10.80 17.98
CA LYS A 272 7.31 -11.47 18.75
C LYS A 272 8.41 -10.51 19.19
N ALA A 273 8.87 -9.63 18.31
CA ALA A 273 9.87 -8.62 18.62
C ALA A 273 9.39 -7.68 19.76
N VAL A 274 8.15 -7.19 19.66
CA VAL A 274 7.56 -6.34 20.71
C VAL A 274 7.42 -7.11 22.03
N LEU A 275 6.97 -8.37 22.00
CA LEU A 275 6.86 -9.20 23.20
C LEU A 275 8.21 -9.46 23.86
N ARG A 276 9.26 -9.74 23.08
CA ARG A 276 10.65 -9.87 23.57
C ARG A 276 11.11 -8.60 24.26
N GLN A 277 10.88 -7.44 23.64
CA GLN A 277 11.19 -6.14 24.25
C GLN A 277 10.45 -5.95 25.58
N LEU A 278 9.14 -6.19 25.64
CA LEU A 278 8.36 -6.01 26.87
C LEU A 278 8.76 -7.00 27.98
N VAL A 279 8.92 -8.28 27.67
CA VAL A 279 9.19 -9.32 28.67
C VAL A 279 10.66 -9.32 29.08
N ASN A 280 11.58 -9.28 28.12
CA ASN A 280 13.01 -9.47 28.37
C ASN A 280 13.73 -8.17 28.70
N VAL A 281 13.31 -7.03 28.16
CA VAL A 281 13.95 -5.73 28.42
C VAL A 281 13.20 -4.95 29.49
N VAL A 282 11.91 -4.68 29.28
CA VAL A 282 11.08 -3.89 30.21
C VAL A 282 10.71 -4.68 31.48
N LYS A 283 10.83 -6.01 31.45
CA LYS A 283 10.48 -6.93 32.55
C LYS A 283 8.99 -6.89 32.91
N VAL A 284 8.13 -6.70 31.91
CA VAL A 284 6.67 -6.81 32.08
C VAL A 284 6.32 -8.27 32.38
N PRO A 285 5.63 -8.57 33.49
CA PRO A 285 5.14 -9.92 33.74
C PRO A 285 4.21 -10.36 32.60
N GLN A 286 4.41 -11.56 32.05
CA GLN A 286 3.61 -12.04 30.92
C GLN A 286 2.09 -11.96 31.18
N GLY A 287 1.64 -12.28 32.41
CA GLY A 287 0.22 -12.20 32.80
C GLY A 287 -0.37 -10.78 32.84
N ASN A 288 0.43 -9.73 32.61
CA ASN A 288 -0.04 -8.36 32.44
C ASN A 288 -0.07 -7.92 30.97
N ILE A 289 0.30 -8.80 30.04
CA ILE A 289 0.30 -8.54 28.61
C ILE A 289 -0.92 -9.19 27.98
N TYR A 290 -1.66 -8.38 27.24
CA TYR A 290 -2.81 -8.80 26.45
C TYR A 290 -2.50 -8.54 24.98
N ILE A 291 -2.90 -9.42 24.08
CA ILE A 291 -2.71 -9.26 22.64
C ILE A 291 -3.99 -9.64 21.90
N GLY A 292 -4.33 -8.87 20.87
CA GLY A 292 -5.39 -9.25 19.94
C GLY A 292 -6.04 -8.07 19.23
N ASP A 293 -7.04 -8.38 18.43
CA ASP A 293 -8.01 -7.43 17.91
C ASP A 293 -9.38 -7.91 18.42
N PRO A 294 -9.94 -7.33 19.50
CA PRO A 294 -11.08 -7.89 20.23
C PRO A 294 -12.34 -8.16 19.41
N MET A 295 -12.54 -7.43 18.31
CA MET A 295 -13.64 -7.68 17.37
C MET A 295 -13.34 -8.86 16.41
N LYS A 296 -12.11 -9.36 16.37
CA LYS A 296 -11.58 -10.33 15.41
C LYS A 296 -11.00 -11.57 16.11
N ILE A 297 -10.71 -12.58 15.31
CA ILE A 297 -10.03 -13.81 15.74
C ILE A 297 -8.51 -13.63 15.77
N ILE A 298 -7.82 -14.45 16.55
CA ILE A 298 -6.37 -14.66 16.45
C ILE A 298 -6.13 -15.89 15.60
N TYR A 299 -5.41 -15.79 14.48
CA TYR A 299 -5.12 -16.95 13.63
C TYR A 299 -4.10 -17.92 14.25
N LYS A 300 -4.20 -19.20 13.86
CA LYS A 300 -3.29 -20.27 14.27
C LYS A 300 -1.81 -19.90 14.14
N HIS A 301 -1.38 -19.37 12.99
CA HIS A 301 0.04 -19.05 12.74
C HIS A 301 0.58 -17.97 13.70
N ILE A 302 -0.26 -17.01 14.12
CA ILE A 302 0.13 -16.03 15.15
C ILE A 302 0.30 -16.73 16.49
N TYR A 303 -0.71 -17.50 16.90
CA TYR A 303 -0.70 -18.17 18.20
C TYR A 303 0.46 -19.18 18.33
N GLU A 304 0.63 -20.09 17.37
CA GLU A 304 1.66 -21.14 17.42
C GLU A 304 3.09 -20.59 17.37
N TYR A 305 3.29 -19.45 16.70
CA TYR A 305 4.61 -18.82 16.61
C TYR A 305 5.02 -18.09 17.91
N LEU A 306 4.04 -17.54 18.65
CA LEU A 306 4.27 -16.76 19.87
C LEU A 306 4.22 -17.61 21.15
N TYR A 307 3.30 -18.57 21.21
CA TYR A 307 3.01 -19.34 22.44
C TYR A 307 4.22 -20.08 23.05
N PRO A 308 5.15 -20.67 22.29
CA PRO A 308 6.31 -21.37 22.86
C PRO A 308 7.20 -20.47 23.75
N GLU A 309 7.27 -19.17 23.44
CA GLU A 309 8.08 -18.19 24.19
C GLU A 309 7.23 -17.39 25.19
N PHE A 310 5.95 -17.19 24.87
CA PHE A 310 5.02 -16.38 25.66
C PHE A 310 3.76 -17.16 26.06
N PRO A 311 3.88 -18.24 26.86
CA PRO A 311 2.75 -19.10 27.19
C PRO A 311 1.79 -18.48 28.23
N ASN A 312 2.22 -17.44 28.95
CA ASN A 312 1.46 -16.85 30.07
C ASN A 312 0.90 -15.46 29.76
N ILE A 313 0.88 -15.03 28.49
CA ILE A 313 0.17 -13.81 28.07
C ILE A 313 -1.29 -14.13 27.74
N HIS A 314 -2.12 -13.09 27.68
CA HIS A 314 -3.54 -13.21 27.36
C HIS A 314 -3.81 -13.01 25.86
N TYR A 315 -4.15 -14.09 25.16
CA TYR A 315 -4.49 -14.06 23.72
C TYR A 315 -5.99 -13.82 23.52
N LEU A 316 -6.39 -12.58 23.27
CA LEU A 316 -7.80 -12.18 23.16
C LEU A 316 -8.38 -12.44 21.77
N ASP A 317 -9.40 -13.28 21.72
CA ASP A 317 -10.11 -13.73 20.52
C ASP A 317 -11.61 -13.45 20.61
N HIS A 318 -12.24 -13.13 19.47
CA HIS A 318 -13.65 -12.79 19.41
C HIS A 318 -14.61 -13.93 19.78
N TYR A 319 -14.28 -15.19 19.45
CA TYR A 319 -15.15 -16.35 19.70
C TYR A 319 -14.74 -17.16 20.94
N GLY A 320 -13.58 -16.88 21.53
CA GLY A 320 -13.17 -17.49 22.80
C GLY A 320 -12.85 -18.97 22.67
N HIS A 321 -11.95 -19.30 21.76
CA HIS A 321 -11.47 -20.65 21.51
C HIS A 321 -10.55 -21.17 22.63
N THR A 322 -11.12 -21.40 23.82
CA THR A 322 -10.38 -21.84 25.02
C THR A 322 -9.74 -23.22 24.86
N ASN A 323 -10.35 -24.08 24.05
CA ASN A 323 -9.76 -25.35 23.59
C ASN A 323 -8.47 -25.17 22.79
N LEU A 324 -8.30 -24.00 22.17
CA LEU A 324 -7.10 -23.56 21.46
C LEU A 324 -6.29 -22.56 22.29
N LYS A 325 -6.54 -22.48 23.61
CA LYS A 325 -5.85 -21.61 24.58
C LYS A 325 -5.93 -20.11 24.23
N ARG A 326 -6.97 -19.70 23.51
CA ARG A 326 -7.33 -18.31 23.23
C ARG A 326 -8.51 -17.90 24.12
N GLU A 327 -8.47 -16.69 24.65
CA GLU A 327 -9.44 -16.16 25.62
C GLU A 327 -10.53 -15.35 24.93
N LEU A 328 -11.78 -15.42 25.43
CA LEU A 328 -12.86 -14.61 24.90
C LEU A 328 -12.67 -13.14 25.25
N ALA A 329 -12.67 -12.26 24.24
CA ALA A 329 -12.64 -10.83 24.47
C ALA A 329 -13.96 -10.35 25.14
N GLU A 330 -13.87 -9.89 26.39
CA GLU A 330 -15.02 -9.40 27.15
C GLU A 330 -15.52 -8.06 26.59
N LYS A 331 -16.83 -7.96 26.30
CA LYS A 331 -17.47 -6.72 25.84
C LYS A 331 -17.65 -5.75 27.02
N GLY A 332 -17.26 -4.49 26.84
CA GLY A 332 -17.55 -3.42 27.81
C GLY A 332 -19.05 -3.13 27.86
N THR A 333 -19.50 -2.59 29.00
CA THR A 333 -20.93 -2.38 29.25
C THR A 333 -21.35 -0.92 29.21
N VAL A 334 -20.39 0.00 29.34
CA VAL A 334 -20.62 1.44 29.45
C VAL A 334 -20.17 2.14 28.17
N PRO A 335 -20.97 3.06 27.61
CA PRO A 335 -20.53 3.87 26.48
C PRO A 335 -19.48 4.88 26.94
N VAL A 336 -18.27 4.79 26.39
CA VAL A 336 -17.10 5.58 26.78
C VAL A 336 -16.67 6.60 25.74
N ILE A 337 -17.10 6.44 24.48
CA ILE A 337 -16.84 7.40 23.41
C ILE A 337 -18.14 8.12 23.03
N LYS A 338 -18.07 9.43 22.83
CA LYS A 338 -19.15 10.28 22.31
C LYS A 338 -18.75 10.80 20.94
N TYR A 339 -19.55 10.59 19.91
CA TYR A 339 -19.19 11.05 18.58
C TYR A 339 -19.48 12.53 18.39
N SER A 340 -18.57 13.21 17.70
CA SER A 340 -18.59 14.67 17.51
C SER A 340 -19.56 15.12 16.43
N ASP A 341 -19.93 14.23 15.50
CA ASP A 341 -20.93 14.50 14.46
C ASP A 341 -22.37 14.57 14.99
N LYS A 342 -22.59 14.13 16.24
CA LYS A 342 -23.90 14.08 16.89
C LYS A 342 -24.95 13.36 16.04
N GLY A 343 -24.56 12.24 15.42
CA GLY A 343 -25.46 11.37 14.66
C GLY A 343 -25.94 11.94 13.32
N THR A 344 -25.25 12.94 12.78
CA THR A 344 -25.53 13.49 11.44
C THR A 344 -24.94 12.63 10.32
N VAL A 345 -23.82 11.96 10.59
CA VAL A 345 -23.07 11.10 9.69
C VAL A 345 -23.09 9.66 10.17
N LEU A 346 -22.90 9.43 11.47
CA LEU A 346 -22.82 8.08 12.03
C LEU A 346 -24.22 7.53 12.29
N LEU A 347 -24.60 6.54 11.50
CA LEU A 347 -25.91 5.89 11.52
C LEU A 347 -25.75 4.38 11.71
N ASP A 348 -26.65 3.77 12.48
CA ASP A 348 -26.64 2.31 12.71
C ASP A 348 -27.42 1.57 11.61
N GLY A 349 -26.72 1.02 10.62
CA GLY A 349 -27.28 0.23 9.53
C GLY A 349 -27.70 1.03 8.28
N GLY A 350 -27.20 2.25 8.08
CA GLY A 350 -27.34 3.01 6.83
C GLY A 350 -28.22 4.25 6.85
N VAL A 351 -28.41 4.83 5.67
CA VAL A 351 -29.23 6.03 5.48
C VAL A 351 -30.67 5.80 5.92
N GLY A 352 -31.20 6.75 6.70
CA GLY A 352 -32.56 6.70 7.23
C GLY A 352 -32.73 5.76 8.44
N LYS A 353 -31.63 5.32 9.05
CA LYS A 353 -31.59 4.57 10.29
C LYS A 353 -31.31 5.44 11.51
N ASP A 354 -31.17 4.79 12.66
CA ASP A 354 -31.03 5.45 13.95
C ASP A 354 -29.65 6.12 14.07
N PRO A 355 -29.58 7.39 14.47
CA PRO A 355 -28.33 8.09 14.69
C PRO A 355 -27.53 7.49 15.84
N VAL A 356 -26.21 7.44 15.69
CA VAL A 356 -25.27 6.96 16.71
C VAL A 356 -24.57 8.15 17.34
N TYR A 357 -24.76 8.32 18.65
CA TYR A 357 -24.17 9.41 19.42
C TYR A 357 -22.99 8.97 20.29
N GLU A 358 -22.95 7.69 20.64
CA GLU A 358 -22.02 7.13 21.60
C GLU A 358 -21.80 5.64 21.34
N ASP A 359 -20.66 5.12 21.81
CA ASP A 359 -20.35 3.71 21.66
C ASP A 359 -19.53 3.14 22.81
N LYS A 360 -19.45 1.81 22.83
CA LYS A 360 -18.79 1.01 23.86
C LYS A 360 -17.56 0.33 23.27
N LEU A 361 -16.53 0.21 24.09
CA LEU A 361 -15.30 -0.51 23.75
C LEU A 361 -15.29 -1.88 24.43
N TYR A 362 -14.40 -2.77 24.00
CA TYR A 362 -14.12 -4.00 24.74
C TYR A 362 -13.50 -3.70 26.10
N LYS A 363 -13.75 -4.55 27.10
CA LYS A 363 -13.35 -4.34 28.50
C LYS A 363 -11.85 -4.14 28.68
N ILE A 364 -11.02 -4.78 27.87
CA ILE A 364 -9.56 -4.61 27.93
C ILE A 364 -9.12 -3.14 27.77
N TYR A 365 -9.87 -2.32 27.02
CA TYR A 365 -9.58 -0.89 26.88
C TYR A 365 -9.88 -0.09 28.15
N GLU A 366 -10.81 -0.56 28.97
CA GLU A 366 -11.10 0.00 30.30
C GLU A 366 -9.98 -0.39 31.28
N ASP A 367 -9.53 -1.65 31.23
CA ASP A 367 -8.60 -2.25 32.21
C ASP A 367 -7.12 -1.94 31.95
N MET A 368 -6.71 -1.71 30.71
CA MET A 368 -5.30 -1.50 30.36
C MET A 368 -4.80 -0.13 30.83
N GLU A 369 -3.52 -0.07 31.18
CA GLU A 369 -2.84 1.20 31.48
C GLU A 369 -2.17 1.76 30.22
N TYR A 370 -1.54 0.87 29.45
CA TYR A 370 -0.85 1.20 28.21
C TYR A 370 -1.39 0.36 27.06
N MET A 371 -1.52 0.98 25.90
CA MET A 371 -1.75 0.29 24.63
C MET A 371 -0.53 0.46 23.74
N ILE A 372 -0.21 -0.55 22.93
CA ILE A 372 0.67 -0.40 21.77
C ILE A 372 -0.16 -0.80 20.55
N ASN A 373 -0.53 0.18 19.74
CA ASN A 373 -1.29 -0.04 18.51
C ASN A 373 -0.33 -0.45 17.38
N LEU A 374 -0.56 -1.60 16.77
CA LEU A 374 0.34 -2.28 15.81
C LEU A 374 -0.38 -2.53 14.48
N PRO A 375 -0.73 -1.48 13.71
CA PRO A 375 -1.37 -1.67 12.42
C PRO A 375 -0.40 -2.21 11.38
N GLN A 376 -0.94 -2.95 10.41
CA GLN A 376 -0.24 -3.24 9.16
C GLN A 376 -0.43 -2.08 8.18
N MET A 377 0.65 -1.63 7.54
CA MET A 377 0.63 -0.58 6.52
C MET A 377 0.01 -1.10 5.23
N LYS A 378 -1.24 -0.71 4.94
CA LYS A 378 -1.94 -1.13 3.71
C LYS A 378 -3.00 -0.16 3.20
N GLY A 379 -3.31 -0.27 1.91
CA GLY A 379 -4.48 0.38 1.31
C GLY A 379 -5.80 -0.19 1.82
N HIS A 380 -6.90 0.55 1.66
CA HIS A 380 -8.23 0.12 2.07
C HIS A 380 -9.36 0.77 1.23
N VAL A 381 -10.24 -0.04 0.65
CA VAL A 381 -11.28 0.42 -0.31
C VAL A 381 -12.22 1.51 0.24
N ARG A 382 -12.53 1.47 1.53
CA ARG A 382 -13.40 2.45 2.19
C ARG A 382 -12.69 3.70 2.75
N ALA A 383 -11.48 3.53 3.27
CA ALA A 383 -10.76 4.55 4.04
C ALA A 383 -9.60 5.19 3.27
N GLY A 384 -9.27 4.68 2.08
CA GLY A 384 -8.02 4.95 1.38
C GLY A 384 -6.88 4.08 1.93
N VAL A 385 -6.64 4.18 3.24
CA VAL A 385 -5.58 3.45 3.94
C VAL A 385 -6.06 2.85 5.26
N THR A 386 -5.38 1.79 5.71
CA THR A 386 -5.48 1.25 7.07
C THR A 386 -4.14 1.44 7.76
N MET A 387 -4.15 2.29 8.79
CA MET A 387 -3.06 2.50 9.76
C MET A 387 -3.67 2.62 11.17
N PHE A 388 -3.10 3.42 12.07
CA PHE A 388 -3.48 3.42 13.50
C PHE A 388 -4.94 3.83 13.74
N ALA A 389 -5.40 4.94 13.16
CA ALA A 389 -6.76 5.44 13.35
C ALA A 389 -7.82 4.46 12.84
N LYS A 390 -7.58 3.85 11.67
CA LYS A 390 -8.49 2.85 11.11
C LYS A 390 -8.45 1.53 11.87
N ASN A 391 -7.32 1.17 12.47
CA ASN A 391 -7.17 -0.04 13.28
C ASN A 391 -8.07 -0.04 14.53
N HIS A 392 -8.49 1.14 15.01
CA HIS A 392 -9.44 1.29 16.12
C HIS A 392 -10.89 0.92 15.80
N PHE A 393 -11.21 0.63 14.53
CA PHE A 393 -12.52 0.05 14.21
C PHE A 393 -12.69 -1.28 14.96
N GLY A 394 -11.59 -2.05 15.10
CA GLY A 394 -11.43 -3.26 15.92
C GLY A 394 -11.76 -3.12 17.42
N SER A 395 -11.77 -1.89 17.94
CA SER A 395 -11.91 -1.62 19.37
C SER A 395 -13.35 -1.60 19.89
N HIS A 396 -14.32 -1.49 18.98
CA HIS A 396 -15.74 -1.28 19.32
C HIS A 396 -16.51 -2.59 19.38
N ILE A 397 -17.51 -2.67 20.26
CA ILE A 397 -18.28 -3.92 20.46
C ILE A 397 -19.43 -4.12 19.47
N ARG A 398 -19.72 -3.11 18.65
CA ARG A 398 -20.75 -3.17 17.60
C ARG A 398 -20.19 -3.92 16.42
N ASP A 399 -20.75 -5.10 16.23
CA ASP A 399 -20.39 -6.06 15.20
C ASP A 399 -20.20 -5.39 13.81
N GLY A 400 -19.00 -5.60 13.23
CA GLY A 400 -18.63 -5.09 11.92
C GLY A 400 -18.30 -3.59 11.84
N ALA A 401 -18.46 -2.82 12.92
CA ALA A 401 -18.21 -1.38 12.96
C ALA A 401 -18.87 -0.60 11.81
N ASN A 402 -20.02 -1.06 11.30
CA ASN A 402 -20.67 -0.49 10.12
C ASN A 402 -21.01 1.00 10.31
N HIS A 403 -21.42 1.39 11.51
CA HIS A 403 -21.71 2.78 11.86
C HIS A 403 -20.50 3.70 11.68
N LEU A 404 -19.28 3.25 11.99
CA LEU A 404 -18.05 4.02 11.80
C LEU A 404 -17.70 4.20 10.33
N HIS A 405 -18.03 3.22 9.48
CA HIS A 405 -17.73 3.31 8.05
C HIS A 405 -18.43 4.49 7.36
N ASN A 406 -19.51 4.99 7.96
CA ASN A 406 -20.24 6.17 7.46
C ASN A 406 -19.43 7.46 7.56
N GLY A 407 -18.45 7.53 8.47
CA GLY A 407 -17.50 8.65 8.59
C GLY A 407 -16.31 8.60 7.62
N LEU A 408 -16.19 7.56 6.79
CA LEU A 408 -15.08 7.37 5.85
C LEU A 408 -15.34 7.99 4.48
N MET A 409 -14.30 8.02 3.65
CA MET A 409 -14.32 8.50 2.27
C MET A 409 -15.35 7.79 1.39
N LYS A 410 -15.45 6.47 1.52
CA LYS A 410 -16.38 5.65 0.75
C LYS A 410 -17.21 4.80 1.72
N PRO A 411 -18.33 5.34 2.23
CA PRO A 411 -19.26 4.60 3.08
C PRO A 411 -19.72 3.33 2.38
N GLY A 412 -19.71 2.20 3.09
CA GLY A 412 -20.08 0.90 2.53
C GLY A 412 -21.59 0.65 2.41
N GLU A 413 -22.43 1.56 2.94
CA GLU A 413 -23.88 1.37 3.05
C GLU A 413 -24.63 2.09 1.91
N THR A 414 -25.62 1.41 1.34
CA THR A 414 -26.41 1.92 0.21
C THR A 414 -27.16 3.21 0.58
N GLY A 415 -26.89 4.29 -0.14
CA GLY A 415 -27.60 5.57 -0.02
C GLY A 415 -26.78 6.74 0.53
N LEU A 416 -25.59 6.49 1.11
CA LEU A 416 -24.63 7.58 1.34
C LEU A 416 -23.82 7.79 0.05
N VAL A 417 -23.70 9.05 -0.37
CA VAL A 417 -22.79 9.42 -1.47
C VAL A 417 -21.35 9.27 -0.98
N SER A 418 -20.43 8.89 -1.87
CA SER A 418 -18.99 8.95 -1.58
C SER A 418 -18.65 10.33 -1.00
N ARG A 419 -17.91 10.35 0.11
CA ARG A 419 -17.53 11.52 0.89
C ARG A 419 -16.11 11.96 0.55
N THR A 420 -15.82 12.05 -0.75
CA THR A 420 -14.56 12.56 -1.32
C THR A 420 -14.39 14.05 -1.06
N GLY A 421 -13.15 14.51 -0.94
CA GLY A 421 -12.80 15.91 -0.67
C GLY A 421 -12.47 16.20 0.81
N PHE A 422 -12.16 17.45 1.10
CA PHE A 422 -11.68 17.90 2.42
C PHE A 422 -12.71 18.73 3.17
N GLY A 423 -12.56 18.80 4.49
CA GLY A 423 -13.48 19.52 5.37
C GLY A 423 -14.79 18.78 5.62
N LEU A 424 -14.78 17.45 5.53
CA LEU A 424 -15.91 16.60 5.91
C LEU A 424 -15.60 15.89 7.22
N TYR A 425 -16.62 15.65 8.05
CA TYR A 425 -16.41 14.91 9.30
C TYR A 425 -15.76 13.54 9.04
N ARG A 426 -14.61 13.33 9.67
CA ARG A 426 -13.86 12.08 9.70
C ARG A 426 -13.90 11.49 11.11
N ILE A 427 -14.41 10.27 11.22
CA ILE A 427 -14.48 9.54 12.49
C ILE A 427 -13.10 9.26 13.07
N GLN A 428 -12.09 9.11 12.23
CA GLN A 428 -10.70 8.87 12.62
C GLN A 428 -10.20 9.89 13.64
N VAL A 429 -10.60 11.16 13.52
CA VAL A 429 -10.17 12.24 14.42
C VAL A 429 -10.75 12.06 15.83
N ASP A 430 -12.01 11.63 15.96
CA ASP A 430 -12.59 11.27 17.28
C ASP A 430 -11.83 10.07 17.90
N LEU A 431 -11.49 9.07 17.09
CA LEU A 431 -10.77 7.89 17.58
C LEU A 431 -9.34 8.22 18.03
N MET A 432 -8.63 9.06 17.28
CA MET A 432 -7.28 9.53 17.64
C MET A 432 -7.30 10.46 18.85
N GLY A 433 -8.34 11.29 18.97
CA GLY A 433 -8.47 12.29 20.03
C GLY A 433 -9.00 11.75 21.37
N HIS A 434 -9.63 10.57 21.37
CA HIS A 434 -10.19 9.94 22.58
C HIS A 434 -9.10 9.57 23.59
N TYR A 435 -9.37 9.72 24.88
CA TYR A 435 -8.40 9.47 25.94
C TYR A 435 -7.94 8.00 25.97
N ILE A 436 -8.86 7.05 25.84
CA ILE A 436 -8.54 5.63 25.93
C ILE A 436 -7.82 5.14 24.66
N LEU A 437 -8.28 5.58 23.48
CA LEU A 437 -7.74 5.09 22.20
C LEU A 437 -6.49 5.85 21.75
N GLY A 438 -6.42 7.16 22.02
CA GLY A 438 -5.27 8.01 21.73
C GLY A 438 -4.30 8.13 22.89
N LYS A 439 -4.72 8.77 24.00
CA LYS A 439 -3.80 9.14 25.09
C LYS A 439 -3.20 7.96 25.86
N LYS A 440 -3.80 6.77 25.86
CA LYS A 440 -3.19 5.57 26.46
C LYS A 440 -2.25 4.83 25.50
N ASN A 441 -2.17 5.21 24.22
CA ASN A 441 -1.21 4.60 23.29
C ASN A 441 0.22 5.05 23.63
N LEU A 442 1.04 4.11 24.10
CA LEU A 442 2.37 4.34 24.63
C LEU A 442 3.38 4.74 23.56
N VAL A 443 3.34 4.04 22.43
CA VAL A 443 4.23 4.25 21.29
C VAL A 443 3.53 3.75 20.03
N TYR A 444 3.69 4.47 18.93
CA TYR A 444 3.11 4.12 17.63
C TYR A 444 4.15 3.32 16.84
N LEU A 445 3.89 2.03 16.67
CA LEU A 445 4.74 1.11 15.90
C LEU A 445 3.93 0.57 14.72
N MET A 446 4.35 0.89 13.50
CA MET A 446 3.67 0.44 12.28
C MET A 446 4.43 -0.73 11.67
N ASP A 447 3.73 -1.84 11.47
CA ASP A 447 4.26 -2.97 10.73
C ASP A 447 4.19 -2.64 9.23
N ALA A 448 5.34 -2.66 8.60
CA ALA A 448 5.52 -2.46 7.17
C ALA A 448 6.49 -3.52 6.61
N LEU A 449 6.56 -4.71 7.22
CA LEU A 449 7.38 -5.79 6.67
C LEU A 449 6.77 -6.27 5.35
N TRP A 450 5.45 -6.31 5.28
CA TRP A 450 4.68 -6.95 4.22
C TRP A 450 3.57 -6.07 3.63
N GLY A 451 3.88 -4.81 3.27
CA GLY A 451 2.90 -3.81 2.84
C GLY A 451 2.10 -4.20 1.58
N THR A 452 0.86 -3.71 1.45
CA THR A 452 -0.03 -4.02 0.31
C THR A 452 -0.97 -2.87 -0.07
N ASP A 453 -1.63 -2.98 -1.21
CA ASP A 453 -2.50 -1.95 -1.83
C ASP A 453 -3.98 -2.05 -1.43
N HIS A 454 -4.39 -3.14 -0.78
CA HIS A 454 -5.79 -3.40 -0.47
C HIS A 454 -5.96 -4.16 0.84
N GLU A 455 -7.09 -3.96 1.53
CA GLU A 455 -7.27 -4.48 2.88
C GLU A 455 -7.43 -6.02 2.94
N LEU A 456 -7.71 -6.63 1.79
CA LEU A 456 -7.86 -8.08 1.58
C LEU A 456 -6.88 -8.65 0.53
N ASN A 457 -5.78 -7.97 0.24
CA ASN A 457 -4.74 -8.52 -0.64
C ASN A 457 -3.60 -9.18 0.15
N PRO A 458 -2.90 -10.16 -0.45
CA PRO A 458 -1.61 -10.60 0.05
C PRO A 458 -0.57 -9.46 0.00
N PRO A 459 0.58 -9.61 0.69
CA PRO A 459 1.71 -8.70 0.56
C PRO A 459 2.10 -8.44 -0.90
N ALA A 460 2.40 -7.18 -1.23
CA ALA A 460 2.82 -6.76 -2.56
C ALA A 460 4.31 -6.41 -2.55
N LYS A 461 4.98 -6.61 -3.69
CA LYS A 461 6.36 -6.13 -3.91
C LYS A 461 6.35 -4.68 -4.35
N TRP A 462 7.18 -3.84 -3.75
CA TRP A 462 7.20 -2.40 -3.97
C TRP A 462 8.27 -2.00 -4.99
N GLN A 463 7.93 -1.15 -5.94
CA GLN A 463 8.79 -0.73 -7.05
C GLN A 463 9.65 0.49 -6.67
N MET A 464 9.13 1.40 -5.85
CA MET A 464 9.87 2.63 -5.54
C MET A 464 11.14 2.34 -4.73
N PRO A 465 12.24 3.09 -4.95
CA PRO A 465 13.44 2.96 -4.13
C PRO A 465 13.14 3.23 -2.64
N PRO A 466 13.77 2.48 -1.71
CA PRO A 466 14.84 1.49 -1.91
C PRO A 466 14.35 0.05 -2.18
N PHE A 467 13.04 -0.18 -2.29
CA PHE A 467 12.46 -1.54 -2.35
C PHE A 467 12.73 -2.26 -3.67
N ASN A 468 12.81 -1.54 -4.79
CA ASN A 468 13.35 -2.06 -6.06
C ASN A 468 12.75 -3.41 -6.54
N SER A 469 11.41 -3.50 -6.52
CA SER A 469 10.63 -4.73 -6.82
C SER A 469 10.77 -5.85 -5.79
N ASP A 470 10.97 -5.48 -4.52
CA ASP A 470 11.01 -6.38 -3.37
C ASP A 470 9.94 -6.03 -2.32
N TYR A 471 9.76 -6.87 -1.30
CA TYR A 471 8.88 -6.55 -0.17
C TYR A 471 9.46 -5.41 0.68
N THR A 472 8.56 -4.68 1.34
CA THR A 472 8.91 -3.45 2.03
C THR A 472 9.92 -3.64 3.15
N SER A 473 9.94 -4.78 3.83
CA SER A 473 10.96 -5.12 4.85
C SER A 473 11.27 -3.97 5.81
N SER A 474 10.21 -3.29 6.27
CA SER A 474 10.31 -2.01 6.97
C SER A 474 9.55 -2.03 8.30
N LEU A 475 10.00 -1.21 9.24
CA LEU A 475 9.28 -0.86 10.46
C LEU A 475 9.27 0.67 10.62
N PHE A 476 8.19 1.21 11.18
CA PHE A 476 8.14 2.63 11.54
C PHE A 476 7.80 2.80 13.02
N ALA A 477 8.40 3.80 13.66
CA ALA A 477 8.17 4.13 15.06
C ALA A 477 8.04 5.64 15.27
N SER A 478 7.11 6.05 16.15
CA SER A 478 6.88 7.46 16.49
C SER A 478 6.19 7.62 17.85
N LEU A 479 6.32 8.81 18.43
CA LEU A 479 5.48 9.28 19.54
C LEU A 479 4.48 10.36 19.09
N ASP A 480 4.51 10.74 17.82
CA ASP A 480 3.56 11.64 17.16
C ASP A 480 2.61 10.82 16.25
N PRO A 481 1.31 10.70 16.61
CA PRO A 481 0.34 9.91 15.86
C PRO A 481 0.07 10.46 14.46
N VAL A 482 0.11 11.79 14.31
CA VAL A 482 -0.22 12.42 13.03
C VAL A 482 0.98 12.33 12.10
N ALA A 483 2.20 12.54 12.60
CA ALA A 483 3.41 12.46 11.80
C ALA A 483 3.60 11.05 11.20
N ILE A 484 3.45 9.99 12.00
CA ILE A 484 3.68 8.62 11.50
C ILE A 484 2.64 8.18 10.47
N GLU A 485 1.38 8.57 10.62
CA GLU A 485 0.37 8.31 9.60
C GLU A 485 0.57 9.18 8.35
N SER A 486 1.09 10.39 8.49
CA SER A 486 1.48 11.23 7.34
C SER A 486 2.59 10.57 6.52
N VAL A 487 3.63 10.06 7.20
CA VAL A 487 4.72 9.32 6.57
C VAL A 487 4.20 8.05 5.91
N GLY A 488 3.43 7.22 6.62
CA GLY A 488 2.87 5.99 6.05
C GLY A 488 1.98 6.25 4.84
N TYR A 489 1.19 7.32 4.86
CA TYR A 489 0.38 7.72 3.70
C TYR A 489 1.24 8.15 2.51
N ASP A 490 2.31 8.93 2.73
CA ASP A 490 3.26 9.32 1.70
C ASP A 490 3.90 8.11 1.01
N PHE A 491 4.26 7.07 1.77
CA PHE A 491 4.78 5.81 1.23
C PHE A 491 3.74 5.10 0.35
N ILE A 492 2.54 4.83 0.86
CA ILE A 492 1.50 4.08 0.13
C ILE A 492 1.05 4.84 -1.13
N ARG A 493 0.82 6.15 -1.03
CA ARG A 493 0.33 6.95 -2.16
C ARG A 493 1.37 7.12 -3.26
N SER A 494 2.65 7.08 -2.92
CA SER A 494 3.73 7.22 -3.92
C SER A 494 4.01 5.90 -4.63
N GLU A 495 3.81 4.78 -3.94
CA GLU A 495 3.98 3.44 -4.50
C GLU A 495 2.83 3.03 -5.42
N PHE A 496 1.59 3.19 -4.95
CA PHE A 496 0.41 2.66 -5.63
C PHE A 496 -0.28 3.74 -6.48
N THR A 497 0.34 4.04 -7.62
CA THR A 497 -0.15 5.02 -8.60
C THR A 497 -0.86 4.36 -9.78
N LYS A 498 -1.58 5.16 -10.59
CA LYS A 498 -2.29 4.65 -11.78
C LYS A 498 -1.34 4.05 -12.82
N GLU A 499 -0.13 4.58 -12.93
CA GLU A 499 0.89 4.13 -13.87
C GLU A 499 1.38 2.71 -13.58
N ARG A 500 1.32 2.29 -12.31
CA ARG A 500 1.73 0.95 -11.87
C ARG A 500 0.79 -0.15 -12.36
N TYR A 501 -0.50 0.14 -12.56
CA TYR A 501 -1.50 -0.86 -12.91
C TYR A 501 -1.98 -0.67 -14.36
N PRO A 502 -1.61 -1.57 -15.30
CA PRO A 502 -2.17 -1.54 -16.65
C PRO A 502 -3.69 -1.71 -16.60
N SER A 503 -4.37 -1.15 -17.60
CA SER A 503 -5.79 -0.74 -17.70
C SER A 503 -6.90 -1.76 -17.36
N SER A 504 -6.59 -2.91 -16.77
CA SER A 504 -7.56 -3.93 -16.32
C SER A 504 -7.88 -3.91 -14.82
N TYR A 505 -7.27 -3.02 -14.02
CA TYR A 505 -7.43 -2.91 -12.57
C TYR A 505 -8.11 -1.60 -12.11
N GLU A 506 -9.12 -1.10 -12.84
CA GLU A 506 -9.76 0.20 -12.60
C GLU A 506 -10.36 0.41 -11.19
N ASN A 507 -10.55 -0.63 -10.37
CA ASN A 507 -11.23 -0.49 -9.07
C ASN A 507 -10.31 -0.39 -7.84
N VAL A 508 -9.03 -0.77 -7.91
CA VAL A 508 -8.14 -0.86 -6.73
C VAL A 508 -7.28 0.38 -6.54
N VAL A 509 -6.85 1.02 -7.63
CA VAL A 509 -5.91 2.15 -7.59
C VAL A 509 -6.58 3.48 -7.23
N ASP A 510 -7.87 3.60 -7.51
CA ASP A 510 -8.58 4.86 -7.30
C ASP A 510 -8.69 5.22 -5.81
N VAL A 511 -8.74 4.26 -4.88
CA VAL A 511 -9.09 4.55 -3.48
C VAL A 511 -7.98 5.17 -2.65
N ILE A 512 -6.71 4.80 -2.87
CA ILE A 512 -5.55 5.40 -2.18
C ILE A 512 -5.32 6.83 -2.68
N GLN A 513 -5.59 7.06 -3.96
CA GLN A 513 -5.41 8.33 -4.66
C GLN A 513 -6.66 9.24 -4.59
N MET A 514 -7.74 8.80 -3.94
CA MET A 514 -8.97 9.59 -3.82
C MET A 514 -8.73 10.86 -3.01
N GLU A 515 -9.36 11.97 -3.42
CA GLU A 515 -9.32 13.20 -2.65
C GLU A 515 -9.94 13.01 -1.27
N GLY A 516 -9.23 13.45 -0.23
CA GLY A 516 -9.66 13.46 1.17
C GLY A 516 -9.20 12.26 2.00
N VAL A 517 -8.39 11.35 1.44
CA VAL A 517 -7.81 10.24 2.23
C VAL A 517 -7.04 10.75 3.44
N CYS A 518 -6.25 11.82 3.30
CA CYS A 518 -5.54 12.48 4.40
C CYS A 518 -6.33 13.59 5.12
N ASP A 519 -7.62 13.80 4.81
CA ASP A 519 -8.44 14.87 5.44
C ASP A 519 -8.52 14.73 6.97
N TYR A 520 -8.49 13.50 7.48
CA TYR A 520 -8.44 13.28 8.93
C TYR A 520 -7.10 13.70 9.57
N LEU A 521 -5.99 13.66 8.82
CA LEU A 521 -4.68 14.10 9.30
C LEU A 521 -4.64 15.62 9.38
N GLU A 522 -5.14 16.33 8.36
CA GLU A 522 -5.28 17.79 8.38
C GLU A 522 -6.15 18.26 9.56
N GLN A 523 -7.27 17.56 9.82
CA GLN A 523 -8.18 17.86 10.92
C GLN A 523 -7.64 17.49 12.31
N ALA A 524 -6.88 16.40 12.42
CA ALA A 524 -6.20 16.01 13.65
C ALA A 524 -5.01 16.93 13.99
N ALA A 525 -4.35 17.45 12.96
CA ALA A 525 -3.25 18.40 13.10
C ALA A 525 -3.74 19.79 13.51
N ASP A 526 -4.74 20.34 12.81
CA ASP A 526 -5.19 21.72 13.00
C ASP A 526 -6.72 21.87 12.97
N SER A 527 -7.25 22.49 14.03
CA SER A 527 -8.66 22.84 14.15
C SER A 527 -9.19 23.79 13.06
N ALA A 528 -8.32 24.54 12.39
CA ALA A 528 -8.68 25.34 11.22
C ALA A 528 -9.24 24.48 10.07
N ASN A 529 -8.88 23.21 10.02
CA ASN A 529 -9.34 22.26 9.01
C ASN A 529 -10.66 21.59 9.37
N TRP A 530 -11.19 21.78 10.58
CA TRP A 530 -12.45 21.15 10.99
C TRP A 530 -13.63 21.54 10.07
N PRO A 531 -14.56 20.61 9.82
CA PRO A 531 -15.79 20.88 9.07
C PRO A 531 -16.66 21.94 9.75
N GLU A 532 -17.44 22.67 8.96
CA GLU A 532 -18.41 23.61 9.52
C GLU A 532 -19.40 22.89 10.45
N GLY A 533 -19.62 23.46 11.64
CA GLY A 533 -20.52 22.90 12.65
C GLY A 533 -19.98 21.71 13.44
N ILE A 534 -18.79 21.21 13.09
CA ILE A 534 -18.13 20.12 13.83
C ILE A 534 -17.11 20.71 14.80
N LYS A 535 -17.15 20.24 16.04
CA LYS A 535 -16.10 20.44 17.03
C LYS A 535 -15.80 19.10 17.68
N TYR A 536 -14.55 18.66 17.54
CA TYR A 536 -14.14 17.33 17.99
C TYR A 536 -14.05 17.29 19.53
N ASP A 537 -14.98 16.58 20.15
CA ASP A 537 -15.12 16.34 21.59
C ASP A 537 -15.53 14.86 21.81
N PRO A 538 -14.56 13.93 21.69
CA PRO A 538 -14.81 12.50 21.80
C PRO A 538 -15.15 12.04 23.23
N GLU A 539 -14.90 12.89 24.23
CA GLU A 539 -15.23 12.64 25.65
C GLU A 539 -16.65 13.10 26.00
N GLY A 540 -17.17 14.10 25.29
CA GLY A 540 -18.46 14.72 25.55
C GLY A 540 -18.48 15.59 26.81
N ASP A 541 -17.33 16.11 27.23
CA ASP A 541 -17.17 16.96 28.41
C ASP A 541 -17.19 18.47 28.08
N GLY A 542 -17.34 18.81 26.80
CA GLY A 542 -17.34 20.19 26.29
C GLY A 542 -15.96 20.75 26.03
N LYS A 543 -14.87 19.98 26.25
CA LYS A 543 -13.50 20.36 25.89
C LYS A 543 -13.15 19.73 24.55
N HIS A 544 -12.93 20.58 23.56
CA HIS A 544 -12.51 20.10 22.26
C HIS A 544 -11.04 19.67 22.28
N ILE A 545 -10.70 18.72 21.42
CA ILE A 545 -9.31 18.29 21.24
C ILE A 545 -8.44 19.45 20.73
N GLY A 546 -7.17 19.46 21.16
CA GLY A 546 -6.13 20.29 20.55
C GLY A 546 -5.50 19.60 19.34
N SER A 547 -4.37 20.13 18.87
CA SER A 547 -3.52 19.45 17.90
C SER A 547 -3.07 18.10 18.46
N LEU A 548 -3.23 17.03 17.67
CA LEU A 548 -2.81 15.69 18.04
C LEU A 548 -1.36 15.38 17.60
N GLY A 549 -0.78 16.24 16.77
CA GLY A 549 0.52 16.04 16.15
C GLY A 549 0.70 16.94 14.93
N VAL A 550 1.78 16.71 14.17
CA VAL A 550 2.07 17.49 12.96
C VAL A 550 1.77 16.71 11.68
N HIS A 551 1.16 17.38 10.71
CA HIS A 551 0.94 16.85 9.36
C HIS A 551 1.71 17.69 8.33
N GLU A 552 2.35 17.03 7.39
CA GLU A 552 2.86 17.57 6.13
C GLU A 552 3.17 16.42 5.16
N HIS A 553 3.49 16.77 3.92
CA HIS A 553 4.02 15.86 2.91
C HIS A 553 5.51 16.11 2.67
N TRP A 554 6.24 15.04 2.32
CA TRP A 554 7.66 15.16 1.93
C TRP A 554 7.85 15.95 0.62
N ASN A 555 9.10 16.30 0.32
CA ASN A 555 9.49 16.92 -0.94
C ASN A 555 9.21 16.04 -2.17
N ASN A 556 9.63 14.78 -2.15
CA ASN A 556 9.47 13.81 -3.25
C ASN A 556 9.74 12.37 -2.77
N PRO A 557 9.27 11.33 -3.50
CA PRO A 557 9.40 9.95 -3.06
C PRO A 557 10.82 9.35 -3.17
N ILE A 558 11.79 10.06 -3.74
CA ILE A 558 13.19 9.62 -3.80
C ILE A 558 13.89 10.07 -2.52
N ASP A 559 13.90 11.39 -2.30
CA ASP A 559 14.60 12.01 -1.18
C ASP A 559 13.83 11.88 0.13
N LYS A 560 12.50 11.80 0.11
CA LYS A 560 11.64 11.60 1.31
C LYS A 560 11.99 12.55 2.47
N GLU A 561 12.26 13.82 2.17
CA GLU A 561 12.64 14.82 3.17
C GLU A 561 11.46 15.71 3.57
N TYR A 562 11.28 15.87 4.87
CA TYR A 562 10.27 16.74 5.46
C TYR A 562 10.87 18.08 5.91
N SER A 563 10.03 19.02 6.33
CA SER A 563 10.46 20.39 6.65
C SER A 563 11.57 20.46 7.71
N LYS A 564 11.57 19.54 8.69
CA LYS A 564 12.61 19.47 9.73
C LYS A 564 13.90 18.83 9.21
N ASN A 565 13.82 17.83 8.33
CA ASN A 565 15.00 17.28 7.64
C ASN A 565 15.72 18.36 6.81
N LEU A 566 14.95 19.24 6.16
CA LEU A 566 15.44 20.33 5.31
C LEU A 566 15.90 21.57 6.09
N GLY A 567 15.65 21.64 7.40
CA GLY A 567 15.94 22.81 8.22
C GLY A 567 15.09 24.06 7.91
N ILE A 568 13.94 23.88 7.25
CA ILE A 568 13.05 24.98 6.81
C ILE A 568 11.76 25.10 7.63
N GLY A 569 11.54 24.19 8.58
CA GLY A 569 10.36 24.20 9.44
C GLY A 569 10.50 23.26 10.63
N ASN A 570 9.55 23.36 11.56
CA ASN A 570 9.49 22.52 12.77
C ASN A 570 8.53 21.34 12.60
N GLY A 571 8.39 20.81 11.39
CA GLY A 571 7.45 19.74 11.11
C GLY A 571 7.99 18.35 11.39
N ILE A 572 7.70 17.41 10.49
CA ILE A 572 8.13 16.02 10.55
C ILE A 572 9.65 15.94 10.36
N GLU A 573 10.30 15.10 11.15
CA GLU A 573 11.67 14.63 10.96
C GLU A 573 11.63 13.13 10.70
N LEU A 574 11.92 12.72 9.46
CA LEU A 574 12.08 11.31 9.13
C LEU A 574 13.53 10.89 9.36
N ILE A 575 13.77 10.01 10.34
CA ILE A 575 15.05 9.35 10.55
C ILE A 575 15.04 8.05 9.75
N LYS A 576 15.95 7.94 8.78
CA LYS A 576 16.09 6.75 7.95
C LYS A 576 17.23 5.90 8.49
N ILE A 577 16.92 4.67 8.85
CA ILE A 577 17.89 3.65 9.21
C ILE A 577 17.81 2.61 8.12
N GLU A 578 18.64 2.79 7.12
CA GLU A 578 18.91 1.74 6.17
C GLU A 578 20.09 0.99 6.77
N ASP A 579 19.82 -0.18 7.36
CA ASP A 579 20.87 -1.18 7.40
C ASP A 579 21.11 -1.48 5.93
N ALA A 580 22.11 -0.80 5.35
CA ALA A 580 22.89 -1.44 4.31
C ALA A 580 23.15 -2.81 4.91
N ALA A 581 22.56 -3.83 4.32
CA ALA A 581 22.85 -5.17 4.76
C ALA A 581 24.37 -5.22 4.99
N SER A 582 24.80 -6.00 5.96
CA SER A 582 26.05 -6.72 5.74
C SER A 582 25.81 -7.55 4.47
N ILE A 583 25.80 -6.88 3.31
CA ILE A 583 25.62 -7.48 2.01
C ILE A 583 27.00 -8.05 1.84
N LEU A 584 27.13 -9.35 2.14
CA LEU A 584 28.23 -10.09 1.58
C LEU A 584 28.21 -9.77 0.09
N SER A 585 29.20 -9.02 -0.35
CA SER A 585 29.24 -8.55 -1.72
C SER A 585 29.52 -9.76 -2.59
N ALA A 586 28.65 -9.99 -3.58
CA ALA A 586 28.77 -11.15 -4.45
C ALA A 586 30.18 -11.19 -5.05
N PRO A 587 30.85 -12.36 -5.06
CA PRO A 587 32.11 -12.50 -5.75
C PRO A 587 31.95 -12.08 -7.21
N SER A 588 33.01 -11.58 -7.82
CA SER A 588 32.96 -11.10 -9.21
C SER A 588 34.03 -11.74 -10.07
N SER A 589 33.94 -11.53 -11.39
CA SER A 589 34.96 -12.00 -12.34
C SER A 589 35.23 -13.52 -12.29
N LEU A 590 34.19 -14.33 -12.02
CA LEU A 590 34.31 -15.78 -12.02
C LEU A 590 34.82 -16.28 -13.38
N SER A 591 35.90 -17.06 -13.36
CA SER A 591 36.50 -17.73 -14.50
C SER A 591 36.71 -19.20 -14.18
N ALA A 592 36.57 -20.06 -15.19
CA ALA A 592 36.81 -21.50 -15.09
C ALA A 592 37.78 -21.92 -16.20
N VAL A 593 38.84 -22.66 -15.84
CA VAL A 593 39.88 -23.13 -16.76
C VAL A 593 40.14 -24.61 -16.52
N VAL A 594 40.04 -25.41 -17.57
CA VAL A 594 40.44 -26.83 -17.54
C VAL A 594 41.95 -26.91 -17.36
N ILE A 595 42.43 -27.61 -16.32
CA ILE A 595 43.87 -27.82 -16.10
C ILE A 595 44.36 -29.10 -16.78
N ASN A 596 43.60 -30.19 -16.65
CA ASN A 596 43.92 -31.50 -17.21
C ASN A 596 42.64 -32.29 -17.45
N ASN A 597 42.76 -33.58 -17.76
CA ASN A 597 41.66 -34.44 -18.15
C ASN A 597 40.64 -34.78 -17.04
N ASP A 598 40.74 -34.25 -15.81
CA ASP A 598 39.73 -34.48 -14.75
C ASP A 598 39.53 -33.27 -13.82
N GLU A 599 40.21 -32.13 -14.08
CA GLU A 599 40.25 -30.98 -13.16
C GLU A 599 39.92 -29.63 -13.80
N VAL A 600 39.05 -28.87 -13.13
CA VAL A 600 38.69 -27.49 -13.49
C VAL A 600 39.12 -26.53 -12.38
N LYS A 601 39.92 -25.51 -12.72
CA LYS A 601 40.27 -24.41 -11.82
C LYS A 601 39.29 -23.26 -11.95
N LEU A 602 38.69 -22.87 -10.84
CA LEU A 602 37.89 -21.66 -10.71
C LEU A 602 38.74 -20.54 -10.11
N ASN A 603 38.58 -19.31 -10.60
CA ASN A 603 39.11 -18.10 -9.95
C ASN A 603 38.06 -16.99 -9.95
N TRP A 604 38.00 -16.20 -8.89
CA TRP A 604 37.10 -15.05 -8.74
C TRP A 604 37.77 -13.93 -7.95
N ASN A 605 37.15 -12.75 -7.94
CA ASN A 605 37.51 -11.67 -7.05
C ASN A 605 36.60 -11.73 -5.82
N ASP A 606 37.22 -11.69 -4.65
CA ASP A 606 36.53 -11.45 -3.40
C ASP A 606 36.17 -9.96 -3.28
N ASN A 607 34.91 -9.71 -2.93
CA ASN A 607 34.37 -8.37 -2.78
C ASN A 607 33.86 -8.12 -1.34
N SER A 608 33.91 -9.14 -0.48
CA SER A 608 33.41 -9.12 0.89
C SER A 608 34.59 -9.18 1.87
N ASN A 609 34.40 -8.67 3.09
CA ASN A 609 35.36 -8.83 4.19
C ASN A 609 34.71 -9.44 5.45
N GLU A 610 33.41 -9.73 5.40
CA GLU A 610 32.60 -10.24 6.52
C GLU A 610 32.08 -11.66 6.25
N GLU A 611 32.54 -12.30 5.18
CA GLU A 611 32.23 -13.68 4.84
C GLU A 611 33.02 -14.64 5.71
N GLU A 612 32.40 -15.75 6.08
CA GLU A 612 33.09 -16.90 6.68
C GLU A 612 33.57 -17.88 5.60
N GLY A 613 33.03 -17.76 4.38
CA GLY A 613 33.46 -18.56 3.26
C GLY A 613 32.69 -18.36 1.95
N PHE A 614 32.91 -19.26 1.01
CA PHE A 614 32.24 -19.32 -0.28
C PHE A 614 31.61 -20.69 -0.53
N ILE A 615 30.38 -20.68 -1.06
CA ILE A 615 29.69 -21.88 -1.53
C ILE A 615 29.88 -21.97 -3.05
N ILE A 616 30.41 -23.09 -3.50
CA ILE A 616 30.68 -23.36 -4.92
C ILE A 616 29.66 -24.36 -5.42
N GLU A 617 28.94 -23.99 -6.47
CA GLU A 617 27.93 -24.84 -7.08
C GLU A 617 28.25 -25.15 -8.53
N ARG A 618 27.86 -26.36 -8.95
CA ARG A 618 27.98 -26.85 -10.31
C ARG A 618 26.68 -27.47 -10.77
N LYS A 619 26.31 -27.27 -12.04
CA LYS A 619 25.30 -28.09 -12.72
C LYS A 619 25.82 -28.61 -14.05
N GLU A 620 25.27 -29.71 -14.51
CA GLU A 620 25.49 -30.20 -15.87
C GLU A 620 24.76 -29.31 -16.90
N ASN A 621 25.32 -29.17 -18.09
CA ASN A 621 24.69 -28.46 -19.20
C ASN A 621 23.77 -29.42 -19.97
N VAL A 622 22.74 -29.89 -19.29
CA VAL A 622 21.62 -30.67 -19.84
C VAL A 622 20.31 -30.05 -19.37
N ASP A 623 19.25 -30.21 -20.16
CA ASP A 623 17.94 -29.68 -19.80
C ASP A 623 17.46 -30.23 -18.46
N ASN A 624 16.92 -29.36 -17.61
CA ASN A 624 16.44 -29.65 -16.25
C ASN A 624 17.51 -30.08 -15.22
N ALA A 625 18.80 -29.86 -15.48
CA ALA A 625 19.84 -30.07 -14.46
C ALA A 625 19.79 -28.98 -13.37
N GLU A 626 19.78 -29.42 -12.10
CA GLU A 626 19.86 -28.54 -10.92
C GLU A 626 21.32 -28.29 -10.50
N TYR A 627 21.56 -27.17 -9.82
CA TYR A 627 22.85 -26.89 -9.20
C TYR A 627 23.02 -27.73 -7.95
N ILE A 628 24.17 -28.40 -7.84
CA ILE A 628 24.60 -29.09 -6.63
C ILE A 628 25.76 -28.33 -5.99
N ILE A 629 25.83 -28.34 -4.66
CA ILE A 629 26.97 -27.81 -3.92
C ILE A 629 28.13 -28.77 -4.11
N LEU A 630 29.24 -28.26 -4.66
CA LEU A 630 30.49 -29.00 -4.80
C LEU A 630 31.31 -28.93 -3.52
N ASP A 631 31.46 -27.72 -2.99
CA ASP A 631 32.26 -27.47 -1.79
C ASP A 631 31.86 -26.17 -1.12
N THR A 632 32.26 -26.04 0.14
CA THR A 632 32.17 -24.83 0.95
C THR A 632 33.55 -24.53 1.51
N ILE A 633 34.16 -23.46 1.03
CA ILE A 633 35.55 -23.11 1.34
C ILE A 633 35.62 -21.90 2.26
N ALA A 634 36.73 -21.75 2.98
CA ALA A 634 36.92 -20.67 3.95
C ALA A 634 36.95 -19.26 3.32
N ALA A 635 36.79 -18.25 4.17
CA ALA A 635 36.86 -16.82 3.83
C ALA A 635 38.16 -16.44 3.09
N ASN A 636 38.13 -15.31 2.36
CA ASN A 636 39.26 -14.75 1.61
C ASN A 636 39.90 -15.67 0.55
N GLN A 637 39.27 -16.80 0.22
CA GLN A 637 39.72 -17.65 -0.88
C GLN A 637 39.27 -17.05 -2.22
N ILE A 638 40.15 -17.13 -3.23
CA ILE A 638 39.90 -16.58 -4.58
C ILE A 638 40.04 -17.63 -5.69
N ALA A 639 40.27 -18.89 -5.31
CA ALA A 639 40.42 -19.99 -6.26
C ALA A 639 39.98 -21.33 -5.66
N TYR A 640 39.54 -22.26 -6.53
CA TYR A 640 39.13 -23.61 -6.18
C TYR A 640 39.44 -24.58 -7.33
N ILE A 641 39.74 -25.85 -7.02
CA ILE A 641 39.95 -26.91 -8.01
C ILE A 641 38.87 -27.96 -7.85
N ASP A 642 38.02 -28.12 -8.86
CA ASP A 642 37.08 -29.22 -8.94
C ASP A 642 37.76 -30.45 -9.56
N SER A 643 38.16 -31.40 -8.73
CA SER A 643 38.70 -32.71 -9.15
C SER A 643 37.63 -33.81 -9.28
N SER A 644 36.34 -33.45 -9.18
CA SER A 644 35.21 -34.39 -9.31
C SER A 644 34.56 -34.36 -10.70
N SER A 645 35.09 -33.54 -11.60
CA SER A 645 34.54 -33.34 -12.94
C SER A 645 34.73 -34.61 -13.80
N LYS A 646 33.66 -35.09 -14.46
CA LYS A 646 33.71 -36.28 -15.31
C LYS A 646 33.66 -35.88 -16.78
N PHE A 647 34.59 -36.42 -17.57
CA PHE A 647 35.05 -35.83 -18.83
C PHE A 647 34.23 -36.09 -20.09
N VAL A 648 32.90 -36.02 -19.99
CA VAL A 648 31.99 -36.14 -21.15
C VAL A 648 30.94 -35.01 -21.19
N SER A 649 30.85 -34.18 -20.15
CA SER A 649 29.81 -33.15 -20.00
C SER A 649 30.39 -31.72 -20.00
N SER A 650 29.57 -30.74 -20.39
CA SER A 650 29.83 -29.34 -20.06
C SER A 650 29.12 -28.96 -18.77
N TYR A 651 29.70 -28.05 -18.00
CA TYR A 651 29.22 -27.67 -16.67
C TYR A 651 29.07 -26.16 -16.56
N TYR A 652 28.10 -25.70 -15.77
CA TYR A 652 28.03 -24.32 -15.29
C TYR A 652 28.48 -24.25 -13.84
N TYR A 653 29.31 -23.27 -13.52
CA TYR A 653 29.73 -22.96 -12.16
C TYR A 653 29.18 -21.60 -11.73
N ARG A 654 28.80 -21.49 -10.46
CA ARG A 654 28.50 -20.22 -9.80
C ARG A 654 28.98 -20.25 -8.36
N ILE A 655 29.32 -19.09 -7.83
CA ILE A 655 29.88 -18.95 -6.47
C ILE A 655 29.12 -17.85 -5.74
N LYS A 656 28.89 -18.03 -4.43
CA LYS A 656 28.39 -16.98 -3.53
C LYS A 656 29.21 -16.96 -2.23
N ALA A 657 29.34 -15.80 -1.61
CA ALA A 657 29.89 -15.64 -0.27
C ALA A 657 28.82 -15.97 0.77
N TYR A 658 29.21 -16.45 1.96
CA TYR A 658 28.29 -16.70 3.07
C TYR A 658 28.96 -16.40 4.43
N ASN A 659 28.16 -16.15 5.45
CA ASN A 659 28.53 -16.20 6.86
C ASN A 659 27.44 -16.92 7.67
N ASN A 660 27.55 -16.96 9.00
CA ASN A 660 26.56 -17.63 9.84
C ASN A 660 25.13 -17.05 9.75
N LEU A 661 24.95 -15.86 9.17
CA LEU A 661 23.67 -15.13 9.15
C LEU A 661 23.10 -14.95 7.73
N LEU A 662 23.93 -14.87 6.70
CA LEU A 662 23.57 -14.40 5.35
C LEU A 662 24.35 -15.11 4.23
N SER A 663 23.87 -14.97 3.00
CA SER A 663 24.57 -15.35 1.76
C SER A 663 24.47 -14.24 0.71
N SER A 664 25.52 -14.01 -0.05
CA SER A 664 25.50 -13.06 -1.17
C SER A 664 24.65 -13.56 -2.34
N LYS A 665 24.34 -12.66 -3.28
CA LYS A 665 23.97 -13.09 -4.65
C LYS A 665 25.09 -13.94 -5.26
N TYR A 666 24.76 -14.81 -6.21
CA TYR A 666 25.75 -15.57 -6.96
C TYR A 666 26.49 -14.68 -7.97
N THR A 667 27.71 -15.09 -8.33
CA THR A 667 28.39 -14.65 -9.56
C THR A 667 27.51 -14.91 -10.78
N GLN A 668 27.77 -14.20 -11.89
CA GLN A 668 27.31 -14.68 -13.20
C GLN A 668 27.88 -16.09 -13.45
N PRO A 669 27.05 -17.06 -13.89
CA PRO A 669 27.52 -18.42 -14.07
C PRO A 669 28.51 -18.51 -15.23
N VAL A 670 29.58 -19.27 -15.06
CA VAL A 670 30.56 -19.55 -16.12
C VAL A 670 30.40 -20.98 -16.61
N MET A 671 30.34 -21.15 -17.93
CA MET A 671 30.33 -22.47 -18.55
C MET A 671 31.75 -22.94 -18.84
N VAL A 672 32.03 -24.22 -18.56
CA VAL A 672 33.24 -24.90 -19.03
C VAL A 672 32.86 -26.15 -19.80
N SER A 673 33.55 -26.43 -20.89
CA SER A 673 33.39 -27.64 -21.67
C SER A 673 34.76 -28.21 -22.02
N ASN A 674 34.88 -29.53 -22.03
CA ASN A 674 36.05 -30.18 -22.61
C ASN A 674 35.78 -30.55 -24.05
N ILE A 675 36.59 -30.04 -24.96
CA ILE A 675 36.51 -30.44 -26.36
C ILE A 675 37.28 -31.76 -26.50
N VAL A 676 36.58 -32.87 -26.25
CA VAL A 676 36.94 -34.14 -26.88
C VAL A 676 36.32 -34.11 -28.27
N VAL A 677 37.16 -33.90 -29.29
CA VAL A 677 36.74 -34.00 -30.69
C VAL A 677 36.40 -35.47 -31.00
N VAL A 678 35.14 -35.85 -30.85
CA VAL A 678 34.56 -37.02 -31.53
C VAL A 678 33.12 -36.69 -31.94
N GLY A 679 32.88 -36.62 -33.25
CA GLY A 679 31.57 -36.90 -33.84
C GLY A 679 30.50 -35.79 -33.79
N VAL A 680 30.58 -34.88 -34.76
CA VAL A 680 29.61 -33.87 -35.22
C VAL A 680 28.12 -34.15 -34.92
N ASN A 681 27.46 -33.18 -34.27
CA ASN A 681 26.19 -32.58 -34.72
C ASN A 681 26.17 -31.09 -34.32
N GLN A 682 25.95 -30.23 -35.31
CA GLN A 682 26.34 -28.82 -35.38
C GLN A 682 25.40 -27.87 -34.61
N GLU A 683 25.94 -27.05 -33.69
CA GLU A 683 25.65 -25.61 -33.77
C GLU A 683 26.63 -25.03 -34.80
N SER A 684 26.10 -24.57 -35.91
CA SER A 684 26.91 -24.09 -37.02
C SER A 684 27.70 -22.86 -36.59
N LEU A 685 29.04 -22.97 -36.68
CA LEU A 685 29.91 -21.80 -36.72
C LEU A 685 29.37 -20.85 -37.80
N PRO A 686 29.33 -19.54 -37.54
CA PRO A 686 28.78 -18.59 -38.48
C PRO A 686 29.55 -18.69 -39.80
N ASN A 687 28.85 -18.77 -40.93
CA ASN A 687 29.47 -18.87 -42.25
C ASN A 687 29.65 -17.51 -42.94
N TYR A 688 29.32 -16.41 -42.25
CA TYR A 688 29.56 -15.04 -42.71
C TYR A 688 30.00 -14.12 -41.57
N PHE A 689 30.67 -13.03 -41.94
CA PHE A 689 30.95 -11.90 -41.06
C PHE A 689 29.71 -10.97 -40.94
N LYS A 690 29.36 -10.55 -39.73
CA LYS A 690 28.31 -9.53 -39.50
C LYS A 690 28.55 -8.77 -38.21
N LEU A 691 28.48 -7.44 -38.28
CA LEU A 691 28.37 -6.57 -37.11
C LEU A 691 26.89 -6.34 -36.79
N TYR A 692 26.50 -6.50 -35.52
CA TYR A 692 25.13 -6.25 -35.06
C TYR A 692 24.97 -4.84 -34.51
N GLN A 693 23.72 -4.36 -34.47
CA GLN A 693 23.40 -3.12 -33.77
C GLN A 693 23.57 -3.33 -32.27
N ASN A 694 24.26 -2.42 -31.59
CA ASN A 694 24.46 -2.46 -30.16
C ASN A 694 23.12 -2.44 -29.40
N TYR A 695 23.03 -3.15 -28.29
CA TYR A 695 21.83 -3.21 -27.45
C TYR A 695 22.18 -3.08 -25.96
N PRO A 696 21.48 -2.23 -25.20
CA PRO A 696 20.43 -1.29 -25.65
C PRO A 696 20.99 -0.17 -26.55
N ASN A 697 20.13 0.47 -27.37
CA ASN A 697 20.42 1.69 -28.13
C ASN A 697 19.11 2.48 -28.36
N PRO A 698 18.89 3.64 -27.72
CA PRO A 698 19.84 4.38 -26.88
C PRO A 698 20.20 3.65 -25.58
N PHE A 699 21.36 3.96 -24.99
CA PHE A 699 21.88 3.28 -23.79
C PHE A 699 22.30 4.27 -22.69
N ASN A 700 22.28 3.84 -21.42
CA ASN A 700 22.72 4.59 -20.25
C ASN A 700 23.27 3.67 -19.13
N PRO A 701 24.56 3.72 -18.78
CA PRO A 701 25.71 4.06 -19.62
C PRO A 701 26.29 2.82 -20.33
N ILE A 702 25.67 1.63 -20.20
CA ILE A 702 26.21 0.35 -20.68
C ILE A 702 25.46 -0.14 -21.93
N THR A 703 26.21 -0.60 -22.94
CA THR A 703 25.69 -1.27 -24.14
C THR A 703 26.61 -2.42 -24.56
N ASN A 704 26.04 -3.41 -25.24
CA ASN A 704 26.73 -4.58 -25.77
C ASN A 704 26.87 -4.48 -27.30
N ILE A 705 28.07 -4.72 -27.82
CA ILE A 705 28.40 -4.73 -29.26
C ILE A 705 28.74 -6.16 -29.68
N SER A 706 27.85 -6.78 -30.46
CA SER A 706 28.02 -8.16 -30.94
C SER A 706 28.45 -8.23 -32.40
N PHE A 707 29.25 -9.24 -32.75
CA PHE A 707 29.61 -9.57 -34.14
C PHE A 707 29.96 -11.04 -34.32
N ASN A 708 29.87 -11.53 -35.56
CA ASN A 708 30.22 -12.91 -35.93
C ASN A 708 31.43 -12.91 -36.87
N LEU A 709 32.31 -13.90 -36.72
CA LEU A 709 33.45 -14.17 -37.60
C LEU A 709 33.31 -15.55 -38.23
N SER A 710 33.34 -15.63 -39.55
CA SER A 710 33.27 -16.91 -40.26
C SER A 710 34.58 -17.68 -40.34
N GLU A 711 35.69 -17.01 -40.06
CA GLU A 711 37.04 -17.53 -40.13
C GLU A 711 37.94 -16.79 -39.14
N ASN A 712 39.09 -17.40 -38.80
CA ASN A 712 40.06 -16.78 -37.91
C ASN A 712 40.58 -15.48 -38.52
N SER A 713 40.48 -14.38 -37.78
CA SER A 713 40.69 -13.03 -38.30
C SER A 713 41.45 -12.15 -37.32
N ASP A 714 42.26 -11.22 -37.83
CA ASP A 714 42.75 -10.08 -37.05
C ASP A 714 41.62 -9.05 -36.92
N VAL A 715 41.15 -8.79 -35.70
CA VAL A 715 39.99 -7.93 -35.43
C VAL A 715 40.40 -6.68 -34.64
N ASN A 716 39.96 -5.52 -35.12
CA ASN A 716 40.03 -4.25 -34.42
C ASN A 716 38.62 -3.65 -34.28
N LEU A 717 38.08 -3.58 -33.06
CA LEU A 717 36.82 -2.91 -32.72
C LEU A 717 37.13 -1.62 -31.95
N SER A 718 36.78 -0.49 -32.54
CA SER A 718 37.10 0.84 -32.04
C SER A 718 35.87 1.73 -31.96
N ILE A 719 35.82 2.60 -30.96
CA ILE A 719 34.75 3.56 -30.71
C ILE A 719 35.24 4.97 -31.03
N TYR A 720 34.39 5.75 -31.69
CA TYR A 720 34.64 7.12 -32.13
C TYR A 720 33.49 8.02 -31.69
N ASP A 721 33.80 9.28 -31.42
CA ASP A 721 32.78 10.30 -31.19
C ASP A 721 32.20 10.87 -32.50
N ALA A 722 31.25 11.80 -32.39
CA ALA A 722 30.60 12.45 -33.53
C ALA A 722 31.57 13.24 -34.45
N LEU A 723 32.77 13.58 -33.97
CA LEU A 723 33.82 14.27 -34.73
C LEU A 723 34.82 13.30 -35.36
N GLY A 724 34.65 11.99 -35.17
CA GLY A 724 35.55 10.95 -35.67
C GLY A 724 36.82 10.78 -34.84
N ARG A 725 36.88 11.33 -33.63
CA ARG A 725 38.02 11.13 -32.72
C ARG A 725 37.89 9.77 -32.05
N LEU A 726 39.01 9.02 -31.99
CA LEU A 726 39.06 7.72 -31.32
C LEU A 726 38.84 7.90 -29.81
N VAL A 727 37.82 7.25 -29.27
CA VAL A 727 37.45 7.28 -27.85
C VAL A 727 38.09 6.11 -27.10
N LYS A 728 37.95 4.90 -27.66
CA LYS A 728 38.44 3.65 -27.04
C LYS A 728 38.54 2.52 -28.05
N VAL A 729 39.53 1.66 -27.94
CA VAL A 729 39.59 0.36 -28.63
C VAL A 729 39.08 -0.70 -27.66
N LEU A 730 38.05 -1.46 -28.05
CA LEU A 730 37.49 -2.54 -27.25
C LEU A 730 38.23 -3.87 -27.46
N VAL A 731 38.66 -4.13 -28.69
CA VAL A 731 39.52 -5.29 -29.02
C VAL A 731 40.43 -4.96 -30.18
N ASN A 732 41.67 -5.46 -30.11
CA ASN A 732 42.67 -5.40 -31.17
C ASN A 732 43.55 -6.66 -31.12
N SER A 733 43.02 -7.79 -31.57
CA SER A 733 43.69 -9.10 -31.45
C SER A 733 43.22 -10.08 -32.54
N LYS A 734 43.92 -11.22 -32.64
CA LYS A 734 43.48 -12.36 -33.44
C LYS A 734 42.36 -13.09 -32.72
N LEU A 735 41.23 -13.24 -33.40
CA LEU A 735 40.05 -13.94 -32.93
C LEU A 735 39.77 -15.14 -33.85
N THR A 736 39.30 -16.25 -33.30
CA THR A 736 38.90 -17.43 -34.08
C THR A 736 37.52 -17.23 -34.73
N SER A 737 37.07 -18.14 -35.59
CA SER A 737 35.66 -18.10 -36.03
C SER A 737 34.72 -18.30 -34.83
N GLY A 738 33.61 -17.56 -34.80
CA GLY A 738 32.67 -17.59 -33.68
C GLY A 738 31.84 -16.32 -33.51
N TYR A 739 31.06 -16.30 -32.43
CA TYR A 739 30.21 -15.18 -32.01
C TYR A 739 30.91 -14.41 -30.88
N TYR A 740 30.91 -13.08 -30.95
CA TYR A 740 31.57 -12.20 -29.99
C TYR A 740 30.62 -11.15 -29.47
N ASN A 741 30.76 -10.78 -28.18
CA ASN A 741 30.01 -9.70 -27.55
C ASN A 741 30.93 -8.89 -26.63
N TYR A 742 31.04 -7.59 -26.85
CA TYR A 742 31.87 -6.67 -26.07
C TYR A 742 31.03 -5.57 -25.42
N GLU A 743 31.20 -5.39 -24.11
CA GLU A 743 30.55 -4.32 -23.37
C GLU A 743 31.30 -2.98 -23.53
N TRP A 744 30.54 -1.89 -23.68
CA TRP A 744 31.05 -0.54 -23.48
C TRP A 744 30.17 0.25 -22.51
N ASN A 745 30.80 0.83 -21.49
CA ASN A 745 30.16 1.57 -20.41
C ASN A 745 30.25 3.10 -20.56
N GLY A 746 30.45 3.59 -21.79
CA GLY A 746 30.58 5.03 -22.09
C GLY A 746 31.86 5.67 -21.56
N SER A 747 32.97 4.92 -21.43
CA SER A 747 34.27 5.45 -20.98
C SER A 747 35.30 5.62 -22.09
N ASN A 748 36.23 6.56 -21.92
CA ASN A 748 37.43 6.71 -22.75
C ASN A 748 38.59 5.81 -22.23
N TYR A 749 39.81 5.99 -22.76
CA TYR A 749 41.02 5.28 -22.32
C TYR A 749 41.46 5.57 -20.87
N SER A 750 41.17 6.77 -20.36
CA SER A 750 41.52 7.19 -19.01
C SER A 750 40.51 6.72 -17.96
N GLY A 751 39.43 6.04 -18.39
CA GLY A 751 38.34 5.58 -17.53
C GLY A 751 37.23 6.61 -17.33
N ASP A 752 37.43 7.85 -17.79
CA ASP A 752 36.47 8.94 -17.63
C ASP A 752 35.22 8.70 -18.49
N LYS A 753 34.06 9.05 -17.94
CA LYS A 753 32.77 8.94 -18.63
C LYS A 753 32.64 10.01 -19.72
N THR A 754 32.36 9.58 -20.94
CA THR A 754 32.12 10.46 -22.08
C THR A 754 30.75 11.14 -21.97
N GLY A 755 30.52 12.27 -22.64
CA GLY A 755 29.24 13.02 -22.59
C GLY A 755 28.09 12.32 -23.33
N SER A 756 26.84 12.67 -23.02
CA SER A 756 25.68 12.24 -23.82
C SER A 756 25.86 12.67 -25.27
N GLY A 757 25.49 11.81 -26.23
CA GLY A 757 25.68 12.13 -27.64
C GLY A 757 25.76 10.92 -28.56
N ILE A 758 26.02 11.22 -29.83
CA ILE A 758 26.17 10.22 -30.88
C ILE A 758 27.61 9.73 -30.89
N TYR A 759 27.75 8.40 -30.89
CA TYR A 759 29.03 7.71 -31.07
C TYR A 759 28.92 6.71 -32.21
N PHE A 760 30.08 6.27 -32.69
CA PHE A 760 30.19 5.25 -33.73
C PHE A 760 31.14 4.16 -33.28
N TYR A 761 30.79 2.91 -33.49
CA TYR A 761 31.75 1.81 -33.37
C TYR A 761 32.06 1.28 -34.77
N LYS A 762 33.35 1.08 -35.01
CA LYS A 762 33.91 0.57 -36.25
C LYS A 762 34.65 -0.71 -35.95
N ILE A 763 34.32 -1.76 -36.69
CA ILE A 763 35.10 -2.99 -36.70
C ILE A 763 35.90 -3.08 -38.00
N THR A 764 37.12 -3.59 -37.90
CA THR A 764 37.98 -3.96 -39.03
C THR A 764 38.40 -5.41 -38.81
N VAL A 765 38.15 -6.25 -39.82
CA VAL A 765 38.44 -7.68 -39.80
C VAL A 765 39.37 -7.99 -40.97
N ILE A 766 40.53 -8.59 -40.70
CA ILE A 766 41.47 -9.04 -41.73
C ILE A 766 41.58 -10.56 -41.66
N ALA A 767 41.15 -11.23 -42.71
CA ALA A 767 41.25 -12.68 -42.87
C ALA A 767 41.79 -13.01 -44.25
N ASN A 768 42.76 -13.95 -44.34
CA ASN A 768 43.30 -14.43 -45.62
C ASN A 768 43.68 -13.30 -46.61
N ASN A 769 44.37 -12.26 -46.12
CA ASN A 769 44.74 -11.05 -46.87
C ASN A 769 43.57 -10.18 -47.42
N LYS A 770 42.33 -10.43 -47.00
CA LYS A 770 41.17 -9.57 -47.28
C LYS A 770 40.81 -8.76 -46.05
N LYS A 771 40.53 -7.46 -46.23
CA LYS A 771 40.15 -6.52 -45.18
C LYS A 771 38.70 -6.09 -45.34
N ILE A 772 37.88 -6.35 -44.32
CA ILE A 772 36.47 -5.93 -44.23
C ILE A 772 36.35 -4.90 -43.11
N SER A 773 35.55 -3.86 -43.30
CA SER A 773 35.25 -2.90 -42.23
C SER A 773 33.79 -2.47 -42.25
N GLU A 774 33.15 -2.48 -41.09
CA GLU A 774 31.77 -2.01 -40.88
C GLU A 774 31.72 -0.98 -39.76
N ILE A 775 30.77 -0.04 -39.86
CA ILE A 775 30.55 1.03 -38.89
C ILE A 775 29.07 1.09 -38.56
N LYS A 776 28.74 1.27 -37.28
CA LYS A 776 27.37 1.51 -36.82
C LYS A 776 27.32 2.64 -35.80
N LYS A 777 26.16 3.31 -35.77
CA LYS A 777 25.85 4.44 -34.88
C LYS A 777 25.26 3.96 -33.57
N MET A 778 25.61 4.58 -32.45
CA MET A 778 25.00 4.39 -31.14
C MET A 778 24.70 5.74 -30.46
N LEU A 779 23.69 5.79 -29.60
CA LEU A 779 23.25 6.98 -28.87
C LEU A 779 23.37 6.75 -27.36
N LEU A 780 24.29 7.48 -26.73
CA LEU A 780 24.44 7.54 -25.27
C LEU A 780 23.53 8.65 -24.72
N VAL A 781 22.62 8.29 -23.81
CA VAL A 781 21.77 9.22 -23.06
C VAL A 781 22.18 9.11 -21.61
N LYS A 782 22.51 10.22 -20.97
CA LYS A 782 22.75 10.26 -19.51
C LYS A 782 21.48 10.66 -18.80
#